data_AF-A0A6A7M1V4-F1
#
_entry.id   AF-A0A6A7M1V4-F1
#
_cell.length_a   1.000
_cell.length_b   1.000
_cell.length_c   1.000
_cell.angle_alpha   90.00
_cell.angle_beta   90.00
_cell.angle_gamma   90.00
#
_symmetry.space_group_name_H-M   'P 1'
#
loop_
_entity.id
_entity.type
_entity.pdbx_description
1 polymer ?
#
loop_
_entity_poly.entity_id
_entity_poly.type
_entity_poly.pdbx_seq_one_letter_code
_entity_poly.pdbx_strand_id
1 'polypeptide(L)'
;MDFSLQNAATVQSATQYIRFNQIFVEGDLPQGQSLSAVVGTQTVPLQMDVLSRYGDGSVKSAILTIAAPAIAAGATLKGSLMASSAAAGAAVANNAALAQGYDLTVNMNISGFGAVTISAAQHLAAAVAGGDFKVLRKGALANEIRFDVAVIRALRVTFDVVTYADGSISTKVWFQNDAAMGATGGAVLFNSLSIVERGTTRFNTTNLTQYQYQVWAQEVTADSSARQTLNVRHNIDYLEQTRAIWNYDLTATVRATPSVPSSWTTMLGVNGLVPYMPTTGGRPDIGPTTEANARWLITQDASAATYALAQAQAAGSIPWHYYNTAKGHYLSVGDYPKLWIDPRGSVRPSQIAGGESGWTTDRAHSPDVSYVAWLLTGDRYHLDMLNAQASWVIANTWNDPRQDARGIVANPVEEVRAQAWSLRAVQEAAYANPDGSYEKAYFNQIANNNWAYLRATTVTLSATQGEVHGYFEGAYRDGLAPWQQDFFASTTALAALQGNEDARAVLKWQANFLSGRFLSPDINPYNGFDYSLNVYGSNGKALTSWAEVAAATRAAGNYATGTSAGYWAELAAMSNANIITVFAGGADPTDHRVAADAMRAYGWILGSGMPDLRTDLQYQVVPRMPDGTQIGVREMRVVAPTAQNTTLTFTGDNVFAYDRGIGRTTLIGTAGADVLIDNSTNGGDQLEGRAGDDYLIGGAGTNVFAPGDGQDYALIRGGAARFEVSATSPGRLEIEGFRPGTDIIALTGTVSLASILASARSDGFGATLLTISPRRTVQLNGVTPSKITAGMFDIR
;
A
#
# COMPACT_ATOMS: atom_id res chain seq x y z
N MET A 1 4.43 10.78 18.77
CA MET A 1 3.75 10.69 17.45
C MET A 1 2.72 11.80 17.37
N ASP A 2 2.69 12.57 16.28
CA ASP A 2 1.87 13.78 16.18
C ASP A 2 0.64 13.55 15.31
N PHE A 3 -0.44 14.26 15.64
CA PHE A 3 -1.67 14.36 14.84
C PHE A 3 -2.24 15.78 14.97
N SER A 4 -3.37 16.08 14.34
CA SER A 4 -4.10 17.32 14.62
C SER A 4 -5.60 17.12 14.51
N LEU A 5 -6.37 17.87 15.29
CA LEU A 5 -7.82 17.94 15.20
C LEU A 5 -8.21 19.27 14.56
N GLN A 6 -8.88 19.19 13.42
CA GLN A 6 -9.33 20.36 12.67
C GLN A 6 -10.86 20.48 12.75
N ASN A 7 -11.34 21.65 13.16
CA ASN A 7 -12.73 22.03 12.97
C ASN A 7 -12.88 22.81 11.66
N ALA A 8 -13.31 22.13 10.61
CA ALA A 8 -13.55 22.74 9.29
C ALA A 8 -14.91 23.46 9.19
N ALA A 9 -15.74 23.43 10.25
CA ALA A 9 -17.04 24.09 10.26
C ALA A 9 -16.92 25.59 10.56
N THR A 10 -18.00 26.32 10.26
CA THR A 10 -18.16 27.75 10.54
C THR A 10 -18.62 28.04 11.98
N VAL A 11 -18.82 27.00 12.78
CA VAL A 11 -19.25 27.08 14.19
C VAL A 11 -18.30 26.30 15.09
N GLN A 12 -18.25 26.68 16.37
CA GLN A 12 -17.48 25.95 17.37
C GLN A 12 -18.00 24.51 17.54
N SER A 13 -17.09 23.55 17.68
CA SER A 13 -17.46 22.17 17.98
C SER A 13 -17.83 21.99 19.46
N ALA A 14 -18.68 21.02 19.77
CA ALA A 14 -18.83 20.53 21.14
C ALA A 14 -17.57 19.75 21.57
N THR A 15 -17.41 19.57 22.88
CA THR A 15 -16.58 18.48 23.42
C THR A 15 -17.12 17.16 22.90
N GLN A 16 -16.26 16.30 22.39
CA GLN A 16 -16.70 15.08 21.69
C GLN A 16 -15.66 13.97 21.80
N TYR A 17 -16.13 12.73 21.70
CA TYR A 17 -15.24 11.59 21.55
C TYR A 17 -14.80 11.46 20.10
N ILE A 18 -13.49 11.38 19.89
CA ILE A 18 -12.90 11.19 18.57
C ILE A 18 -12.32 9.78 18.50
N ARG A 19 -12.74 9.03 17.49
CA ARG A 19 -12.20 7.73 17.12
C ARG A 19 -11.30 7.88 15.89
N PHE A 20 -10.15 7.24 15.94
CA PHE A 20 -9.29 7.01 14.78
C PHE A 20 -8.44 5.76 14.99
N ASN A 21 -7.98 5.14 13.91
CA ASN A 21 -7.05 4.02 13.99
C ASN A 21 -5.62 4.53 13.92
N GLN A 22 -4.73 3.89 14.68
CA GLN A 22 -3.32 4.22 14.74
C GLN A 22 -2.50 2.96 14.47
N ILE A 23 -1.63 3.06 13.45
CA ILE A 23 -0.63 2.04 13.15
C ILE A 23 0.71 2.51 13.73
N PHE A 24 1.51 1.61 14.27
CA PHE A 24 2.79 1.92 14.89
C PHE A 24 3.93 1.26 14.12
N VAL A 25 5.09 1.90 14.08
CA VAL A 25 6.34 1.26 13.67
C VAL A 25 6.67 0.15 14.68
N GLU A 26 7.26 -0.95 14.21
CA GLU A 26 7.72 -2.04 15.08
C GLU A 26 8.65 -1.50 16.18
N GLY A 27 8.45 -1.93 17.43
CA GLY A 27 9.19 -1.43 18.60
C GLY A 27 8.74 -0.08 19.19
N ASP A 28 8.00 0.79 18.48
CA ASP A 28 7.68 2.16 18.96
C ASP A 28 6.74 2.18 20.18
N LEU A 29 5.85 1.19 20.29
CA LEU A 29 5.00 1.00 21.47
C LEU A 29 5.19 -0.42 22.02
N PRO A 30 6.21 -0.63 22.88
CA PRO A 30 6.54 -1.95 23.42
C PRO A 30 5.40 -2.60 24.21
N GLN A 31 5.49 -3.92 24.37
CA GLN A 31 4.53 -4.68 25.16
C GLN A 31 4.38 -4.11 26.58
N GLY A 32 3.13 -3.96 27.03
CA GLY A 32 2.80 -3.48 28.38
C GLY A 32 2.77 -1.96 28.54
N GLN A 33 3.16 -1.19 27.51
CA GLN A 33 2.97 0.27 27.51
C GLN A 33 1.56 0.67 27.05
N SER A 34 1.14 1.84 27.52
CA SER A 34 -0.08 2.54 27.11
C SER A 34 0.27 3.89 26.47
N LEU A 35 -0.73 4.68 26.13
CA LEU A 35 -0.56 6.03 25.57
C LEU A 35 -1.22 7.09 26.45
N SER A 36 -0.64 8.29 26.43
CA SER A 36 -1.32 9.53 26.82
C SER A 36 -1.47 10.43 25.59
N ALA A 37 -2.52 11.25 25.58
CA ALA A 37 -2.76 12.21 24.51
C ALA A 37 -2.77 13.64 25.04
N VAL A 38 -2.14 14.54 24.29
CA VAL A 38 -2.24 15.98 24.49
C VAL A 38 -2.90 16.58 23.25
N VAL A 39 -3.85 17.50 23.42
CA VAL A 39 -4.48 18.28 22.35
C VAL A 39 -4.36 19.77 22.70
N GLY A 40 -3.67 20.52 21.84
CA GLY A 40 -3.22 21.88 22.17
C GLY A 40 -2.26 21.83 23.35
N THR A 41 -2.69 22.39 24.48
CA THR A 41 -1.94 22.37 25.74
C THR A 41 -2.57 21.46 26.81
N GLN A 42 -3.65 20.76 26.47
CA GLN A 42 -4.44 19.98 27.42
C GLN A 42 -4.14 18.50 27.29
N THR A 43 -3.79 17.83 28.39
CA THR A 43 -3.83 16.37 28.44
C THR A 43 -5.28 15.92 28.44
N VAL A 44 -5.64 15.06 27.49
CA VAL A 44 -6.99 14.55 27.34
C VAL A 44 -7.03 13.06 27.69
N PRO A 45 -8.16 12.56 28.24
CA PRO A 45 -8.36 11.13 28.39
C PRO A 45 -8.20 10.40 27.05
N LEU A 46 -7.49 9.27 27.09
CA LEU A 46 -7.30 8.38 25.94
C LEU A 46 -7.60 6.94 26.35
N GLN A 47 -8.30 6.23 25.46
CA GLN A 47 -8.45 4.80 25.44
C GLN A 47 -7.74 4.24 24.20
N MET A 48 -7.03 3.13 24.38
CA MET A 48 -6.36 2.39 23.32
C MET A 48 -6.88 0.95 23.29
N ASP A 49 -7.49 0.57 22.17
CA ASP A 49 -7.98 -0.78 21.91
C ASP A 49 -7.03 -1.46 20.91
N VAL A 50 -6.10 -2.28 21.42
CA VAL A 50 -5.09 -2.96 20.59
C VAL A 50 -5.76 -3.98 19.68
N LEU A 51 -5.53 -3.84 18.37
CA LEU A 51 -6.04 -4.74 17.34
C LEU A 51 -5.02 -5.82 16.97
N SER A 52 -3.75 -5.46 16.81
CA SER A 52 -2.71 -6.44 16.45
C SER A 52 -1.33 -6.07 16.99
N ARG A 53 -0.41 -7.05 17.01
CA ARG A 53 0.97 -6.91 17.50
C ARG A 53 2.00 -7.41 16.49
N TYR A 54 3.23 -6.92 16.62
CA TYR A 54 4.40 -7.46 15.93
C TYR A 54 4.95 -8.70 16.65
N GLY A 55 5.94 -9.36 16.04
CA GLY A 55 6.56 -10.57 16.59
C GLY A 55 7.30 -10.35 17.91
N ASP A 56 7.81 -9.14 18.14
CA ASP A 56 8.44 -8.70 19.39
C ASP A 56 7.43 -8.35 20.51
N GLY A 57 6.12 -8.40 20.21
CA GLY A 57 5.04 -8.07 21.13
C GLY A 57 4.68 -6.57 21.18
N SER A 58 5.40 -5.70 20.47
CA SER A 58 5.02 -4.29 20.34
C SER A 58 3.67 -4.16 19.63
N VAL A 59 2.95 -3.08 19.91
CA VAL A 59 1.65 -2.82 19.26
C VAL A 59 1.90 -2.53 17.78
N LYS A 60 1.14 -3.19 16.89
CA LYS A 60 1.13 -2.90 15.45
C LYS A 60 0.00 -1.96 15.07
N SER A 61 -1.19 -2.22 15.56
CA SER A 61 -2.35 -1.36 15.33
C SER A 61 -3.28 -1.31 16.53
N ALA A 62 -3.90 -0.15 16.74
CA ALA A 62 -4.89 0.07 17.78
C ALA A 62 -5.92 1.13 17.38
N ILE A 63 -7.17 0.96 17.78
CA ILE A 63 -8.15 2.05 17.71
C ILE A 63 -7.97 2.93 18.94
N LEU A 64 -7.82 4.23 18.70
CA LEU A 64 -7.74 5.23 19.75
C LEU A 64 -9.09 5.93 19.87
N THR A 65 -9.53 6.11 21.11
CA THR A 65 -10.65 6.99 21.45
C THR A 65 -10.13 8.07 22.40
N ILE A 66 -10.32 9.34 22.06
CA ILE A 66 -9.94 10.48 22.92
C ILE A 66 -11.16 11.33 23.24
N ALA A 67 -11.20 11.92 24.44
CA ALA A 67 -12.19 12.94 24.80
C ALA A 67 -11.66 14.32 24.39
N ALA A 68 -11.97 14.74 23.15
CA ALA A 68 -11.47 15.98 22.58
C ALA A 68 -12.19 17.22 23.15
N PRO A 69 -11.46 18.33 23.40
CA PRO A 69 -12.06 19.58 23.82
C PRO A 69 -12.87 20.21 22.67
N ALA A 70 -13.68 21.22 23.00
CA ALA A 70 -14.30 22.07 22.00
C ALA A 70 -13.23 22.85 21.20
N ILE A 71 -13.40 22.95 19.89
CA ILE A 71 -12.48 23.65 18.98
C ILE A 71 -13.24 24.75 18.24
N ALA A 72 -12.69 25.96 18.23
CA ALA A 72 -13.28 27.11 17.54
C ALA A 72 -13.46 26.84 16.03
N ALA A 73 -14.42 27.55 15.41
CA ALA A 73 -14.67 27.47 13.97
C ALA A 73 -13.38 27.73 13.16
N GLY A 74 -13.08 26.88 12.18
CA GLY A 74 -11.89 26.99 11.34
C GLY A 74 -10.55 26.69 12.04
N ALA A 75 -10.54 26.43 13.35
CA ALA A 75 -9.30 26.22 14.09
C ALA A 75 -8.78 24.78 13.96
N THR A 76 -7.46 24.64 14.09
CA THR A 76 -6.77 23.34 14.16
C THR A 76 -5.94 23.30 15.43
N LEU A 77 -6.14 22.27 16.26
CA LEU A 77 -5.31 22.01 17.43
C LEU A 77 -4.36 20.85 17.13
N LYS A 78 -3.06 21.07 17.33
CA LYS A 78 -2.07 19.99 17.27
C LYS A 78 -2.29 19.02 18.42
N GLY A 79 -2.12 17.74 18.15
CA GLY A 79 -2.14 16.69 19.16
C GLY A 79 -0.87 15.87 19.13
N SER A 80 -0.53 15.26 20.27
CA SER A 80 0.59 14.32 20.37
C SER A 80 0.21 13.11 21.22
N LEU A 81 0.71 11.95 20.80
CA LEU A 81 0.65 10.68 21.50
C LEU A 81 2.02 10.38 22.09
N MET A 82 2.04 10.06 23.38
CA MET A 82 3.26 9.74 24.13
C MET A 82 3.07 8.43 24.88
N ALA A 83 4.12 7.62 24.95
CA ALA A 83 4.16 6.43 25.79
C ALA A 83 3.81 6.78 27.25
N SER A 84 3.04 5.91 27.88
CA SER A 84 2.57 6.07 29.26
C SER A 84 2.53 4.73 29.96
N SER A 85 2.76 4.72 31.26
CA SER A 85 2.58 3.56 32.15
C SER A 85 1.31 3.67 32.99
N ALA A 86 0.45 4.65 32.71
CA ALA A 86 -0.79 4.83 33.45
C ALA A 86 -1.71 3.62 33.27
N ALA A 87 -2.24 3.11 34.38
CA ALA A 87 -3.21 2.03 34.36
C ALA A 87 -4.48 2.48 33.61
N ALA A 88 -5.04 1.58 32.81
CA ALA A 88 -6.33 1.83 32.17
C ALA A 88 -7.44 2.00 33.22
N GLY A 89 -8.31 2.99 33.01
CA GLY A 89 -9.50 3.17 33.85
C GLY A 89 -10.47 1.98 33.72
N ALA A 90 -11.45 1.92 34.62
CA ALA A 90 -12.49 0.89 34.56
C ALA A 90 -13.28 0.99 33.25
N ALA A 91 -13.47 -0.15 32.57
CA ALA A 91 -14.16 -0.17 31.29
C ALA A 91 -15.66 0.15 31.43
N VAL A 92 -16.21 0.87 30.43
CA VAL A 92 -17.66 1.05 30.30
C VAL A 92 -18.33 -0.32 30.18
N ALA A 93 -19.37 -0.56 30.98
CA ALA A 93 -20.03 -1.86 31.07
C ALA A 93 -20.77 -2.23 29.78
N ASN A 94 -20.89 -3.54 29.49
CA ASN A 94 -21.60 -4.05 28.31
C ASN A 94 -23.07 -3.62 28.24
N ASN A 95 -23.72 -3.45 29.40
CA ASN A 95 -25.12 -3.03 29.53
C ASN A 95 -25.28 -1.52 29.79
N ALA A 96 -24.22 -0.72 29.67
CA ALA A 96 -24.26 0.71 30.02
C ALA A 96 -25.30 1.49 29.21
N ALA A 97 -25.44 1.23 27.91
CA ALA A 97 -26.49 1.85 27.08
C ALA A 97 -27.89 1.65 27.68
N LEU A 98 -28.22 0.43 28.10
CA LEU A 98 -29.52 0.09 28.67
C LEU A 98 -29.76 0.82 29.99
N ALA A 99 -28.72 0.91 30.84
CA ALA A 99 -28.78 1.66 32.09
C ALA A 99 -29.02 3.16 31.88
N GLN A 100 -28.60 3.71 30.73
CA GLN A 100 -28.82 5.10 30.32
C GLN A 100 -30.14 5.31 29.56
N GLY A 101 -31.03 4.31 29.52
CA GLY A 101 -32.32 4.42 28.85
C GLY A 101 -32.22 4.40 27.33
N TYR A 102 -31.30 3.62 26.76
CA TYR A 102 -31.19 3.42 25.32
C TYR A 102 -32.54 3.07 24.69
N ASP A 103 -32.99 3.92 23.78
CA ASP A 103 -34.26 3.81 23.06
C ASP A 103 -34.01 4.11 21.59
N LEU A 104 -33.84 3.05 20.81
CA LEU A 104 -33.72 3.10 19.36
C LEU A 104 -34.59 2.02 18.74
N THR A 105 -35.39 2.43 17.78
CA THR A 105 -36.34 1.59 17.06
C THR A 105 -36.14 1.73 15.55
N VAL A 106 -36.06 0.61 14.85
CA VAL A 106 -36.09 0.55 13.38
C VAL A 106 -37.47 0.09 12.94
N ASN A 107 -38.17 0.91 12.17
CA ASN A 107 -39.47 0.60 11.59
C ASN A 107 -39.33 0.41 10.09
N MET A 108 -39.84 -0.69 9.55
CA MET A 108 -39.81 -1.01 8.13
C MET A 108 -41.19 -1.47 7.67
N ASN A 109 -41.60 -1.07 6.48
CA ASN A 109 -42.69 -1.71 5.74
C ASN A 109 -42.08 -2.36 4.50
N ILE A 110 -42.02 -3.69 4.50
CA ILE A 110 -41.37 -4.46 3.45
C ILE A 110 -42.43 -5.02 2.52
N SER A 111 -42.31 -4.73 1.22
CA SER A 111 -43.24 -5.22 0.20
C SER A 111 -43.32 -6.75 0.21
N GLY A 112 -44.54 -7.28 0.23
CA GLY A 112 -44.80 -8.72 0.31
C GLY A 112 -44.58 -9.37 1.68
N PHE A 113 -44.11 -8.62 2.69
CA PHE A 113 -43.90 -9.13 4.06
C PHE A 113 -44.72 -8.39 5.12
N GLY A 114 -44.86 -7.06 4.98
CA GLY A 114 -45.61 -6.22 5.90
C GLY A 114 -44.72 -5.38 6.82
N ALA A 115 -45.31 -4.89 7.91
CA ALA A 115 -44.64 -4.03 8.87
C ALA A 115 -43.73 -4.83 9.82
N VAL A 116 -42.53 -4.32 10.06
CA VAL A 116 -41.53 -4.85 11.00
C VAL A 116 -41.06 -3.72 11.89
N THR A 117 -41.02 -3.97 13.19
CA THR A 117 -40.46 -3.05 14.18
C THR A 117 -39.41 -3.79 15.00
N ILE A 118 -38.18 -3.27 15.02
CA ILE A 118 -37.06 -3.81 15.79
C ILE A 118 -36.70 -2.83 16.89
N SER A 119 -36.83 -3.25 18.15
CA SER A 119 -36.30 -2.50 19.30
C SER A 119 -34.85 -2.90 19.55
N ALA A 120 -33.91 -2.00 19.27
CA ALA A 120 -32.49 -2.27 19.48
C ALA A 120 -32.16 -2.50 20.96
N ALA A 121 -32.89 -1.85 21.88
CA ALA A 121 -32.71 -2.02 23.31
C ALA A 121 -33.07 -3.45 23.78
N GLN A 122 -34.17 -4.01 23.29
CA GLN A 122 -34.57 -5.39 23.62
C GLN A 122 -33.55 -6.41 23.12
N HIS A 123 -33.07 -6.24 21.88
CA HIS A 123 -32.07 -7.13 21.31
C HIS A 123 -30.70 -6.97 21.95
N LEU A 124 -30.29 -5.75 22.30
CA LEU A 124 -29.07 -5.51 23.07
C LEU A 124 -29.13 -6.19 24.44
N ALA A 125 -30.27 -6.11 25.14
CA ALA A 125 -30.45 -6.78 26.43
C ALA A 125 -30.33 -8.30 26.30
N ALA A 126 -30.96 -8.90 25.28
CA ALA A 126 -30.86 -10.32 25.01
C ALA A 126 -29.43 -10.75 24.63
N ALA A 127 -28.77 -10.00 23.75
CA ALA A 127 -27.40 -10.25 23.33
C ALA A 127 -26.43 -10.21 24.52
N VAL A 128 -26.50 -9.17 25.36
CA VAL A 128 -25.65 -9.04 26.56
C VAL A 128 -25.92 -10.14 27.58
N ALA A 129 -27.19 -10.52 27.80
CA ALA A 129 -27.53 -11.59 28.72
C ALA A 129 -27.08 -12.98 28.23
N GLY A 130 -27.17 -13.23 26.91
CA GLY A 130 -26.77 -14.48 26.28
C GLY A 130 -25.28 -14.59 25.93
N GLY A 131 -24.53 -13.49 25.97
CA GLY A 131 -23.16 -13.43 25.47
C GLY A 131 -23.05 -13.43 23.93
N ASP A 132 -24.15 -13.21 23.22
CA ASP A 132 -24.23 -13.24 21.75
C ASP A 132 -23.97 -11.86 21.14
N PHE A 133 -22.74 -11.37 21.31
CA PHE A 133 -22.30 -10.10 20.75
C PHE A 133 -20.80 -10.11 20.43
N LYS A 134 -20.38 -9.23 19.52
CA LYS A 134 -18.96 -8.98 19.20
C LYS A 134 -18.53 -7.63 19.76
N VAL A 135 -17.27 -7.54 20.18
CA VAL A 135 -16.66 -6.30 20.70
C VAL A 135 -15.45 -5.94 19.83
N LEU A 136 -15.36 -4.68 19.42
CA LEU A 136 -14.17 -4.14 18.75
C LEU A 136 -13.43 -3.13 19.64
N ARG A 137 -14.16 -2.38 20.48
CA ARG A 137 -13.61 -1.40 21.43
C ARG A 137 -14.19 -1.61 22.81
N LYS A 138 -13.35 -1.65 23.84
CA LYS A 138 -13.75 -1.79 25.23
C LYS A 138 -12.71 -1.21 26.17
N GLY A 139 -13.04 -0.07 26.75
CA GLY A 139 -12.21 0.57 27.75
C GLY A 139 -12.94 1.68 28.50
N ALA A 140 -12.16 2.57 29.11
CA ALA A 140 -12.65 3.58 30.04
C ALA A 140 -13.46 4.71 29.40
N LEU A 141 -13.33 4.93 28.08
CA LEU A 141 -14.01 6.00 27.35
C LEU A 141 -15.14 5.50 26.46
N ALA A 142 -15.03 4.29 25.92
CA ALA A 142 -15.99 3.72 25.00
C ALA A 142 -16.07 2.20 25.13
N ASN A 143 -17.29 1.69 24.97
CA ASN A 143 -17.56 0.27 24.76
C ASN A 143 -18.48 0.11 23.56
N GLU A 144 -18.08 -0.72 22.60
CA GLU A 144 -18.78 -0.98 21.34
C GLU A 144 -19.29 -2.42 21.30
N ILE A 145 -20.61 -2.58 21.33
CA ILE A 145 -21.30 -3.88 21.27
C ILE A 145 -21.96 -4.02 19.91
N ARG A 146 -21.58 -5.07 19.17
CA ARG A 146 -22.26 -5.49 17.94
C ARG A 146 -23.17 -6.68 18.17
N PHE A 147 -24.39 -6.63 17.65
CA PHE A 147 -25.30 -7.76 17.56
C PHE A 147 -26.14 -7.73 16.28
N ASP A 148 -26.67 -8.89 15.89
CA ASP A 148 -27.41 -9.12 14.65
C ASP A 148 -28.88 -9.46 14.92
N VAL A 149 -29.78 -9.01 14.04
CA VAL A 149 -31.21 -9.33 14.06
C VAL A 149 -31.63 -9.82 12.68
N ALA A 150 -31.98 -11.10 12.56
CA ALA A 150 -32.54 -11.63 11.32
C ALA A 150 -33.95 -11.06 11.06
N VAL A 151 -34.25 -10.73 9.80
CA VAL A 151 -35.55 -10.12 9.43
C VAL A 151 -36.33 -11.00 8.46
N ILE A 152 -35.88 -11.10 7.22
CA ILE A 152 -36.55 -11.86 6.16
C ILE A 152 -35.53 -12.32 5.12
N ARG A 153 -35.61 -13.58 4.70
CA ARG A 153 -34.77 -14.15 3.64
C ARG A 153 -33.28 -13.88 3.95
N ALA A 154 -32.61 -13.07 3.13
CA ALA A 154 -31.21 -12.69 3.30
C ALA A 154 -31.01 -11.37 4.08
N LEU A 155 -32.09 -10.65 4.43
CA LEU A 155 -32.02 -9.41 5.21
C LEU A 155 -31.81 -9.69 6.70
N ARG A 156 -30.74 -9.10 7.22
CA ARG A 156 -30.49 -8.90 8.64
C ARG A 156 -30.22 -7.42 8.93
N VAL A 157 -30.48 -7.01 10.16
CA VAL A 157 -30.11 -5.69 10.67
C VAL A 157 -29.04 -5.87 11.75
N THR A 158 -27.94 -5.14 11.63
CA THR A 158 -26.83 -5.19 12.60
C THR A 158 -26.72 -3.85 13.29
N PHE A 159 -26.49 -3.89 14.60
CA PHE A 159 -26.35 -2.70 15.43
C PHE A 159 -24.95 -2.68 16.02
N ASP A 160 -24.20 -1.61 15.75
CA ASP A 160 -22.99 -1.26 16.51
C ASP A 160 -23.35 -0.18 17.51
N VAL A 161 -23.59 -0.57 18.76
CA VAL A 161 -23.96 0.35 19.84
C VAL A 161 -22.71 0.75 20.61
N VAL A 162 -22.37 2.03 20.55
CA VAL A 162 -21.23 2.61 21.28
C VAL A 162 -21.78 3.40 22.46
N THR A 163 -21.37 3.02 23.68
CA THR A 163 -21.63 3.81 24.88
C THR A 163 -20.34 4.48 25.33
N TYR A 164 -20.39 5.79 25.53
CA TYR A 164 -19.25 6.55 26.02
C TYR A 164 -19.31 6.78 27.54
N ALA A 165 -18.18 7.17 28.12
CA ALA A 165 -18.04 7.35 29.57
C ALA A 165 -18.95 8.45 30.17
N ASP A 166 -19.36 9.43 29.37
CA ASP A 166 -20.30 10.48 29.78
C ASP A 166 -21.77 10.02 29.68
N GLY A 167 -22.03 8.77 29.27
CA GLY A 167 -23.36 8.22 29.06
C GLY A 167 -23.95 8.50 27.68
N SER A 168 -23.27 9.27 26.83
CA SER A 168 -23.70 9.48 25.45
C SER A 168 -23.63 8.19 24.62
N ILE A 169 -24.53 8.07 23.65
CA ILE A 169 -24.67 6.86 22.83
C ILE A 169 -24.64 7.23 21.35
N SER A 170 -23.87 6.48 20.56
CA SER A 170 -24.02 6.43 19.11
C SER A 170 -24.41 5.01 18.69
N THR A 171 -25.22 4.88 17.66
CA THR A 171 -25.53 3.58 17.04
C THR A 171 -25.34 3.66 15.55
N LYS A 172 -24.52 2.76 15.00
CA LYS A 172 -24.55 2.49 13.56
C LYS A 172 -25.51 1.34 13.28
N VAL A 173 -26.56 1.63 12.51
CA VAL A 173 -27.58 0.67 12.09
C VAL A 173 -27.29 0.23 10.67
N TRP A 174 -27.10 -1.06 10.47
CA TRP A 174 -26.76 -1.64 9.18
C TRP A 174 -27.94 -2.44 8.64
N PHE A 175 -28.21 -2.30 7.35
CA PHE A 175 -29.18 -3.11 6.63
C PHE A 175 -28.42 -4.00 5.67
N GLN A 176 -28.34 -5.30 5.98
CA GLN A 176 -27.51 -6.24 5.24
C GLN A 176 -28.39 -7.28 4.55
N ASN A 177 -28.54 -7.17 3.22
CA ASN A 177 -29.26 -8.18 2.43
C ASN A 177 -28.28 -9.24 1.93
N ASP A 178 -27.48 -9.79 2.83
CA ASP A 178 -26.17 -10.37 2.52
C ASP A 178 -26.03 -11.85 2.93
N ALA A 179 -27.03 -12.41 3.62
CA ALA A 179 -26.96 -13.81 4.05
C ALA A 179 -26.92 -14.75 2.83
N ALA A 180 -25.83 -15.50 2.74
CA ALA A 180 -25.54 -16.47 1.70
C ALA A 180 -25.87 -17.90 2.15
N MET A 181 -25.84 -18.85 1.20
CA MET A 181 -26.08 -20.29 1.43
C MET A 181 -27.47 -20.66 1.98
N GLY A 182 -28.36 -19.70 2.22
CA GLY A 182 -29.75 -19.93 2.58
C GLY A 182 -30.59 -20.46 1.41
N ALA A 183 -31.76 -21.02 1.70
CA ALA A 183 -32.69 -21.51 0.68
C ALA A 183 -33.42 -20.37 -0.07
N THR A 184 -33.52 -19.19 0.53
CA THR A 184 -34.28 -18.03 0.02
C THR A 184 -33.45 -16.75 0.07
N GLY A 185 -33.53 -15.94 -0.98
CA GLY A 185 -32.83 -14.65 -1.10
C GLY A 185 -33.60 -13.65 -1.96
N GLY A 186 -32.90 -12.77 -2.66
CA GLY A 186 -33.43 -11.79 -3.60
C GLY A 186 -33.58 -10.38 -3.04
N ALA A 187 -34.08 -9.48 -3.89
CA ALA A 187 -34.24 -8.07 -3.55
C ALA A 187 -35.26 -7.84 -2.41
N VAL A 188 -35.03 -6.78 -1.65
CA VAL A 188 -35.94 -6.28 -0.61
C VAL A 188 -36.38 -4.89 -1.01
N LEU A 189 -37.70 -4.68 -1.08
CA LEU A 189 -38.31 -3.38 -1.30
C LEU A 189 -38.87 -2.84 0.01
N PHE A 190 -38.28 -1.77 0.52
CA PHE A 190 -38.79 -1.00 1.65
C PHE A 190 -39.78 0.05 1.12
N ASN A 191 -41.08 -0.17 1.33
CA ASN A 191 -42.10 0.85 1.07
C ASN A 191 -41.85 2.08 1.95
N SER A 192 -41.51 1.85 3.22
CA SER A 192 -40.98 2.85 4.15
C SER A 192 -39.97 2.23 5.10
N LEU A 193 -39.03 3.05 5.55
CA LEU A 193 -38.05 2.71 6.58
C LEU A 193 -37.77 3.96 7.41
N SER A 194 -37.79 3.84 8.74
CA SER A 194 -37.35 4.89 9.65
C SER A 194 -36.54 4.36 10.82
N ILE A 195 -35.58 5.16 11.26
CA ILE A 195 -34.82 4.95 12.50
C ILE A 195 -35.27 6.05 13.46
N VAL A 196 -35.84 5.65 14.58
CA VAL A 196 -36.39 6.52 15.61
C VAL A 196 -35.55 6.34 16.87
N GLU A 197 -35.03 7.43 17.41
CA GLU A 197 -34.22 7.44 18.62
C GLU A 197 -34.86 8.41 19.62
N ARG A 198 -35.17 7.93 20.84
CA ARG A 198 -35.86 8.71 21.89
C ARG A 198 -37.11 9.42 21.35
N GLY A 199 -37.93 8.70 20.59
CA GLY A 199 -39.14 9.22 19.93
C GLY A 199 -38.92 10.18 18.74
N THR A 200 -37.68 10.53 18.39
CA THR A 200 -37.36 11.41 17.25
C THR A 200 -36.88 10.62 16.05
N THR A 201 -37.49 10.83 14.88
CA THR A 201 -37.00 10.25 13.62
C THR A 201 -35.64 10.85 13.26
N ARG A 202 -34.59 10.03 13.30
CA ARG A 202 -33.21 10.40 12.92
C ARG A 202 -32.91 10.14 11.46
N PHE A 203 -33.58 9.15 10.88
CA PHE A 203 -33.46 8.79 9.48
C PHE A 203 -34.81 8.28 8.97
N ASN A 204 -35.15 8.59 7.73
CA ASN A 204 -36.24 7.94 7.04
C ASN A 204 -36.01 7.91 5.53
N THR A 205 -36.62 6.92 4.88
CA THR A 205 -36.67 6.79 3.43
C THR A 205 -37.92 6.01 3.00
N THR A 206 -38.29 6.11 1.73
CA THR A 206 -39.40 5.39 1.12
C THR A 206 -38.98 4.84 -0.23
N ASN A 207 -39.65 3.76 -0.66
CA ASN A 207 -39.43 3.11 -1.96
C ASN A 207 -37.96 2.74 -2.26
N LEU A 208 -37.23 2.29 -1.24
CA LEU A 208 -35.84 1.83 -1.39
C LEU A 208 -35.84 0.36 -1.82
N THR A 209 -35.23 0.06 -2.96
CA THR A 209 -34.92 -1.32 -3.35
C THR A 209 -33.47 -1.64 -3.01
N GLN A 210 -33.26 -2.67 -2.21
CA GLN A 210 -31.95 -3.22 -1.89
C GLN A 210 -31.84 -4.62 -2.49
N TYR A 211 -30.95 -4.80 -3.46
CA TYR A 211 -30.70 -6.10 -4.08
C TYR A 211 -29.89 -7.00 -3.16
N GLN A 212 -29.88 -8.30 -3.46
CA GLN A 212 -29.12 -9.27 -2.66
C GLN A 212 -27.62 -8.97 -2.76
N TYR A 213 -26.92 -9.17 -1.65
CA TYR A 213 -25.51 -8.91 -1.42
C TYR A 213 -25.12 -7.43 -1.43
N GLN A 214 -26.09 -6.52 -1.36
CA GLN A 214 -25.86 -5.11 -1.04
C GLN A 214 -26.03 -4.87 0.47
N VAL A 215 -25.27 -3.92 0.99
CA VAL A 215 -25.27 -3.48 2.39
C VAL A 215 -25.22 -1.95 2.43
N TRP A 216 -25.86 -1.34 3.43
CA TRP A 216 -25.64 0.06 3.77
C TRP A 216 -25.82 0.27 5.26
N ALA A 217 -25.29 1.38 5.78
CA ALA A 217 -25.39 1.71 7.19
C ALA A 217 -25.71 3.19 7.40
N GLN A 218 -26.37 3.46 8.53
CA GLN A 218 -26.68 4.82 8.99
C GLN A 218 -26.23 4.96 10.44
N GLU A 219 -25.35 5.92 10.69
CA GLU A 219 -25.03 6.33 12.06
C GLU A 219 -26.10 7.29 12.58
N VAL A 220 -26.58 7.03 13.79
CA VAL A 220 -27.56 7.86 14.50
C VAL A 220 -27.10 8.11 15.93
N THR A 221 -27.29 9.35 16.37
CA THR A 221 -27.09 9.75 17.76
C THR A 221 -27.85 11.04 18.04
N ALA A 222 -28.45 11.13 19.22
CA ALA A 222 -29.03 12.34 19.77
C ALA A 222 -27.99 13.22 20.46
N ASP A 223 -26.87 12.61 20.87
CA ASP A 223 -25.93 13.20 21.81
C ASP A 223 -24.78 13.88 21.05
N SER A 224 -24.57 15.16 21.32
CA SER A 224 -23.56 15.95 20.61
C SER A 224 -22.13 15.48 20.88
N SER A 225 -21.83 14.95 22.07
CA SER A 225 -20.51 14.42 22.43
C SER A 225 -20.17 13.09 21.75
N ALA A 226 -21.18 12.33 21.33
CA ALA A 226 -21.02 11.08 20.57
C ALA A 226 -20.86 11.31 19.05
N ARG A 227 -21.15 12.53 18.57
CA ARG A 227 -21.08 12.88 17.15
C ARG A 227 -19.70 13.43 16.77
N GLN A 228 -18.91 12.63 16.06
CA GLN A 228 -17.61 13.06 15.54
C GLN A 228 -17.79 14.04 14.37
N THR A 229 -17.42 15.30 14.58
CA THR A 229 -17.48 16.38 13.58
C THR A 229 -16.11 16.93 13.21
N LEU A 230 -15.06 16.60 13.97
CA LEU A 230 -13.70 17.07 13.71
C LEU A 230 -13.00 16.16 12.69
N ASN A 231 -12.23 16.79 11.80
CA ASN A 231 -11.30 16.09 10.92
C ASN A 231 -10.03 15.72 11.69
N VAL A 232 -9.65 14.44 11.65
CA VAL A 232 -8.38 13.97 12.21
C VAL A 232 -7.33 14.03 11.09
N ARG A 233 -6.28 14.82 11.32
CA ARG A 233 -5.11 14.88 10.45
C ARG A 233 -4.03 13.99 11.02
N HIS A 234 -3.68 12.95 10.28
CA HIS A 234 -2.68 11.97 10.66
C HIS A 234 -1.29 12.44 10.23
N ASN A 235 -0.24 11.94 10.90
CA ASN A 235 1.12 12.03 10.38
C ASN A 235 1.30 10.92 9.33
N ILE A 236 1.18 11.28 8.06
CA ILE A 236 1.24 10.31 6.96
C ILE A 236 2.66 9.83 6.69
N ASP A 237 3.68 10.66 6.86
CA ASP A 237 5.08 10.20 6.78
C ASP A 237 5.35 9.10 7.83
N TYR A 238 4.82 9.25 9.04
CA TYR A 238 4.90 8.19 10.04
C TYR A 238 4.09 6.94 9.63
N LEU A 239 2.89 7.11 9.05
CA LEU A 239 2.08 5.99 8.57
C LEU A 239 2.80 5.18 7.47
N GLU A 240 3.54 5.86 6.58
CA GLU A 240 4.37 5.23 5.55
C GLU A 240 5.53 4.43 6.17
N GLN A 241 6.18 4.96 7.20
CA GLN A 241 7.23 4.23 7.95
C GLN A 241 6.69 2.95 8.61
N THR A 242 5.41 2.88 8.95
CA THR A 242 4.77 1.63 9.44
C THR A 242 4.57 0.57 8.36
N ARG A 243 4.84 0.92 7.09
CA ARG A 243 4.69 0.05 5.92
C ARG A 243 3.24 -0.38 5.67
N ALA A 244 2.27 0.35 6.21
CA ALA A 244 0.84 0.10 6.02
C ALA A 244 0.35 0.55 4.63
N ILE A 245 1.03 1.54 4.04
CA ILE A 245 0.73 2.17 2.74
C ILE A 245 2.03 2.42 1.97
N TRP A 246 1.91 2.76 0.69
CA TRP A 246 3.04 3.23 -0.13
C TRP A 246 3.53 4.62 0.28
N ASN A 247 4.78 4.96 -0.08
CA ASN A 247 5.42 6.26 0.17
C ASN A 247 4.91 7.33 -0.80
N TYR A 248 3.79 7.98 -0.50
CA TYR A 248 3.25 9.06 -1.33
C TYR A 248 4.09 10.33 -1.17
N ASP A 249 4.28 11.09 -2.25
CA ASP A 249 4.92 12.40 -2.19
C ASP A 249 4.00 13.43 -1.51
N LEU A 250 4.24 13.64 -0.21
CA LEU A 250 3.47 14.58 0.61
C LEU A 250 3.73 16.06 0.25
N THR A 251 4.71 16.34 -0.63
CA THR A 251 5.02 17.69 -1.11
C THR A 251 4.33 18.03 -2.45
N ALA A 252 3.66 17.04 -3.04
CA ALA A 252 3.01 17.17 -4.33
C ALA A 252 1.95 18.27 -4.33
N THR A 253 1.89 19.04 -5.42
CA THR A 253 0.86 20.06 -5.59
C THR A 253 -0.44 19.39 -5.99
N VAL A 254 -1.35 19.27 -5.03
CA VAL A 254 -2.67 18.68 -5.25
C VAL A 254 -3.67 19.78 -5.65
N ARG A 255 -4.45 19.54 -6.72
CA ARG A 255 -5.57 20.43 -7.07
C ARG A 255 -6.59 20.48 -5.93
N ALA A 256 -7.38 21.54 -5.81
CA ALA A 256 -8.44 21.58 -4.80
C ALA A 256 -9.40 20.38 -4.92
N THR A 257 -9.78 19.79 -3.78
CA THR A 257 -10.73 18.68 -3.75
C THR A 257 -12.09 19.12 -4.29
N PRO A 258 -12.73 18.35 -5.18
CA PRO A 258 -14.09 18.62 -5.61
C PRO A 258 -15.08 18.51 -4.44
N SER A 259 -16.18 19.26 -4.50
CA SER A 259 -17.28 19.04 -3.55
C SER A 259 -17.90 17.66 -3.78
N VAL A 260 -18.37 17.03 -2.70
CA VAL A 260 -19.14 15.79 -2.80
C VAL A 260 -20.45 16.09 -3.56
N PRO A 261 -20.72 15.43 -4.69
CA PRO A 261 -21.99 15.61 -5.40
C PRO A 261 -23.17 15.20 -4.53
N SER A 262 -24.28 15.93 -4.61
CA SER A 262 -25.51 15.58 -3.85
C SER A 262 -26.06 14.20 -4.23
N SER A 263 -25.72 13.67 -5.40
CA SER A 263 -26.09 12.30 -5.78
C SER A 263 -25.41 11.23 -4.92
N TRP A 264 -24.25 11.53 -4.33
CA TRP A 264 -23.49 10.58 -3.49
C TRP A 264 -24.09 10.40 -2.09
N THR A 265 -25.05 11.25 -1.70
CA THR A 265 -25.78 11.09 -0.44
C THR A 265 -26.97 10.14 -0.56
N THR A 266 -27.22 9.58 -1.76
CA THR A 266 -28.25 8.57 -1.97
C THR A 266 -27.75 7.22 -1.48
N MET A 267 -28.55 6.51 -0.66
CA MET A 267 -28.16 5.16 -0.23
C MET A 267 -28.03 4.23 -1.42
N LEU A 268 -27.09 3.29 -1.33
CA LEU A 268 -26.76 2.35 -2.40
C LEU A 268 -26.34 3.03 -3.72
N GLY A 269 -25.85 4.27 -3.65
CA GLY A 269 -25.30 5.00 -4.79
C GLY A 269 -23.96 4.45 -5.28
N VAL A 270 -23.59 4.84 -6.50
CA VAL A 270 -22.29 4.47 -7.12
C VAL A 270 -21.13 5.34 -6.64
N ASN A 271 -21.42 6.53 -6.08
CA ASN A 271 -20.48 7.49 -5.48
C ASN A 271 -19.15 7.64 -6.22
N GLY A 272 -19.23 7.84 -7.54
CA GLY A 272 -18.07 8.09 -8.40
C GLY A 272 -17.36 6.85 -8.92
N LEU A 273 -17.80 5.66 -8.53
CA LEU A 273 -17.32 4.40 -9.08
C LEU A 273 -18.05 4.06 -10.39
N VAL A 274 -17.40 3.30 -11.26
CA VAL A 274 -18.00 2.84 -12.52
C VAL A 274 -18.80 1.54 -12.30
N PRO A 275 -20.14 1.54 -12.48
CA PRO A 275 -20.97 0.37 -12.18
C PRO A 275 -20.75 -0.81 -13.11
N TYR A 276 -20.42 -0.55 -14.39
CA TYR A 276 -19.90 -1.58 -15.29
C TYR A 276 -18.38 -1.65 -15.13
N MET A 277 -17.92 -2.38 -14.10
CA MET A 277 -16.49 -2.47 -13.78
C MET A 277 -15.62 -2.88 -14.99
N PRO A 278 -16.03 -3.82 -15.88
CA PRO A 278 -15.23 -4.21 -17.04
C PRO A 278 -14.93 -3.10 -18.06
N THR A 279 -15.48 -1.89 -17.88
CA THR A 279 -15.07 -0.71 -18.66
C THR A 279 -13.54 -0.63 -18.67
N THR A 280 -12.92 -0.45 -19.83
CA THR A 280 -11.46 -0.35 -19.94
C THR A 280 -10.96 1.09 -19.75
N GLY A 281 -9.67 1.27 -19.52
CA GLY A 281 -9.01 2.58 -19.46
C GLY A 281 -8.54 2.97 -18.06
N GLY A 282 -7.69 3.99 -17.98
CA GLY A 282 -7.30 4.61 -16.71
C GLY A 282 -8.45 5.40 -16.14
N ARG A 283 -8.76 5.20 -14.86
CA ARG A 283 -9.89 5.86 -14.19
C ARG A 283 -9.56 6.18 -12.74
N PRO A 284 -10.10 7.28 -12.19
CA PRO A 284 -9.81 7.71 -10.82
C PRO A 284 -10.39 6.79 -9.73
N ASP A 285 -11.28 5.85 -10.08
CA ASP A 285 -11.89 4.90 -9.15
C ASP A 285 -11.10 3.58 -9.00
N ILE A 286 -10.03 3.38 -9.77
CA ILE A 286 -9.21 2.16 -9.75
C ILE A 286 -7.71 2.51 -9.87
N GLY A 287 -6.82 1.64 -9.40
CA GLY A 287 -5.37 1.90 -9.28
C GLY A 287 -4.83 1.15 -8.07
N PRO A 288 -3.59 1.37 -7.58
CA PRO A 288 -3.15 0.87 -6.28
C PRO A 288 -4.16 1.18 -5.18
N THR A 289 -4.64 2.43 -5.15
CA THR A 289 -5.85 2.91 -4.47
C THR A 289 -6.61 3.89 -5.37
N THR A 290 -7.76 4.42 -4.93
CA THR A 290 -8.50 5.45 -5.69
C THR A 290 -7.86 6.83 -5.59
N GLU A 291 -8.13 7.71 -6.56
CA GLU A 291 -7.66 9.11 -6.51
C GLU A 291 -8.18 9.83 -5.27
N ALA A 292 -9.39 9.50 -4.81
CA ALA A 292 -9.95 10.06 -3.58
C ALA A 292 -9.13 9.69 -2.34
N ASN A 293 -8.73 8.42 -2.23
CA ASN A 293 -7.90 7.94 -1.13
C ASN A 293 -6.48 8.52 -1.20
N ALA A 294 -5.85 8.52 -2.38
CA ALA A 294 -4.51 9.11 -2.56
C ALA A 294 -4.51 10.61 -2.21
N ARG A 295 -5.53 11.36 -2.66
CA ARG A 295 -5.74 12.77 -2.31
C ARG A 295 -5.88 13.00 -0.81
N TRP A 296 -6.62 12.14 -0.12
CA TRP A 296 -6.75 12.25 1.32
C TRP A 296 -5.42 11.97 2.02
N LEU A 297 -4.70 10.91 1.62
CA LEU A 297 -3.37 10.59 2.15
C LEU A 297 -2.40 11.78 1.99
N ILE A 298 -2.32 12.36 0.79
CA ILE A 298 -1.38 13.46 0.52
C ILE A 298 -1.76 14.75 1.25
N THR A 299 -3.05 15.12 1.29
CA THR A 299 -3.46 16.47 1.76
C THR A 299 -3.90 16.53 3.22
N GLN A 300 -4.46 15.44 3.76
CA GLN A 300 -5.12 15.40 5.07
C GLN A 300 -6.21 16.48 5.25
N ASP A 301 -6.72 17.05 4.16
CA ASP A 301 -7.74 18.09 4.21
C ASP A 301 -9.12 17.51 4.49
N ALA A 302 -9.93 18.23 5.28
CA ALA A 302 -11.26 17.77 5.66
C ALA A 302 -12.18 17.52 4.45
N SER A 303 -12.02 18.28 3.37
CA SER A 303 -12.76 18.05 2.12
C SER A 303 -12.32 16.76 1.43
N ALA A 304 -11.02 16.45 1.41
CA ALA A 304 -10.49 15.20 0.85
C ALA A 304 -10.97 13.99 1.67
N ALA A 305 -10.92 14.08 3.00
CA ALA A 305 -11.47 13.07 3.89
C ALA A 305 -12.96 12.83 3.63
N THR A 306 -13.76 13.90 3.55
CA THR A 306 -15.20 13.82 3.27
C THR A 306 -15.48 13.18 1.92
N TYR A 307 -14.70 13.52 0.88
CA TYR A 307 -14.85 12.97 -0.46
C TYR A 307 -14.49 11.48 -0.53
N ALA A 308 -13.35 11.10 0.05
CA ALA A 308 -12.90 9.71 0.13
C ALA A 308 -13.88 8.83 0.90
N LEU A 309 -14.34 9.29 2.08
CA LEU A 309 -15.32 8.55 2.89
C LEU A 309 -16.69 8.45 2.19
N ALA A 310 -17.11 9.48 1.44
CA ALA A 310 -18.34 9.42 0.66
C ALA A 310 -18.23 8.41 -0.51
N GLN A 311 -17.09 8.34 -1.20
CA GLN A 311 -16.82 7.30 -2.19
C GLN A 311 -16.80 5.89 -1.55
N ALA A 312 -16.17 5.75 -0.38
CA ALA A 312 -16.10 4.48 0.36
C ALA A 312 -17.47 3.92 0.76
N GLN A 313 -18.51 4.76 0.89
CA GLN A 313 -19.88 4.26 1.12
C GLN A 313 -20.42 3.42 -0.04
N ALA A 314 -19.96 3.64 -1.29
CA ALA A 314 -20.38 2.82 -2.43
C ALA A 314 -19.88 1.38 -2.35
N ALA A 315 -18.89 1.07 -1.49
CA ALA A 315 -18.48 -0.32 -1.29
C ALA A 315 -19.67 -1.22 -0.93
N GLY A 316 -20.59 -0.71 -0.09
CA GLY A 316 -21.80 -1.41 0.32
C GLY A 316 -22.82 -1.63 -0.81
N SER A 317 -22.83 -0.75 -1.83
CA SER A 317 -23.77 -0.87 -2.96
C SER A 317 -23.34 -1.90 -3.99
N ILE A 318 -22.08 -2.33 -3.97
CA ILE A 318 -21.57 -3.38 -4.85
C ILE A 318 -22.07 -4.74 -4.32
N PRO A 319 -22.67 -5.61 -5.15
CA PRO A 319 -23.31 -6.84 -4.70
C PRO A 319 -22.31 -7.99 -4.46
N TRP A 320 -21.31 -7.77 -3.60
CA TRP A 320 -20.23 -8.72 -3.28
C TRP A 320 -20.22 -9.20 -1.82
N HIS A 321 -21.22 -8.84 -1.01
CA HIS A 321 -21.25 -9.17 0.42
C HIS A 321 -21.89 -10.54 0.65
N TYR A 322 -21.16 -11.63 0.47
CA TYR A 322 -21.70 -12.98 0.69
C TYR A 322 -21.40 -13.42 2.14
N TYR A 323 -22.31 -13.17 3.08
CA TYR A 323 -22.10 -13.48 4.50
C TYR A 323 -22.67 -14.84 4.90
N ASN A 324 -21.87 -15.70 5.53
CA ASN A 324 -22.33 -16.99 6.00
C ASN A 324 -22.81 -16.91 7.46
N THR A 325 -24.11 -16.73 7.65
CA THR A 325 -24.71 -16.60 8.98
C THR A 325 -24.51 -17.85 9.86
N ALA A 326 -24.40 -19.04 9.27
CA ALA A 326 -24.14 -20.28 10.00
C ALA A 326 -22.70 -20.39 10.53
N LYS A 327 -21.79 -19.57 9.99
CA LYS A 327 -20.37 -19.58 10.35
C LYS A 327 -19.92 -18.31 11.06
N GLY A 328 -20.64 -17.20 10.87
CA GLY A 328 -20.36 -15.92 11.54
C GLY A 328 -19.28 -15.07 10.86
N HIS A 329 -19.00 -15.34 9.57
CA HIS A 329 -18.03 -14.64 8.71
C HIS A 329 -18.46 -14.68 7.23
N TYR A 330 -17.81 -13.89 6.36
CA TYR A 330 -18.03 -13.93 4.91
C TYR A 330 -17.62 -15.27 4.29
N LEU A 331 -18.17 -15.62 3.12
CA LEU A 331 -17.90 -16.91 2.50
C LEU A 331 -16.40 -17.21 2.39
N SER A 332 -16.04 -18.42 2.81
CA SER A 332 -14.67 -18.89 2.87
C SER A 332 -14.52 -20.22 2.16
N VAL A 333 -13.35 -20.37 1.53
CA VAL A 333 -12.96 -21.59 0.83
C VAL A 333 -12.32 -22.60 1.77
N GLY A 334 -12.04 -22.19 3.01
CA GLY A 334 -11.76 -23.12 4.11
C GLY A 334 -13.00 -23.89 4.55
N ASP A 335 -14.19 -23.27 4.53
CA ASP A 335 -15.46 -23.96 4.80
C ASP A 335 -15.96 -24.77 3.60
N TYR A 336 -15.77 -24.22 2.39
CA TYR A 336 -16.24 -24.82 1.14
C TYR A 336 -15.11 -24.83 0.11
N PRO A 337 -14.24 -25.86 0.10
CA PRO A 337 -13.06 -25.91 -0.79
C PRO A 337 -13.40 -25.65 -2.26
N LYS A 338 -14.49 -26.26 -2.76
CA LYS A 338 -14.96 -26.15 -4.14
C LYS A 338 -15.88 -24.95 -4.42
N LEU A 339 -16.00 -24.01 -3.48
CA LEU A 339 -16.83 -22.82 -3.66
C LEU A 339 -16.40 -22.06 -4.92
N TRP A 340 -17.38 -21.72 -5.75
CA TRP A 340 -17.18 -20.81 -6.87
C TRP A 340 -18.48 -20.05 -7.13
N ILE A 341 -18.49 -18.73 -6.88
CA ILE A 341 -19.66 -17.85 -7.04
C ILE A 341 -19.87 -17.45 -8.52
N ASP A 342 -19.92 -18.48 -9.36
CA ASP A 342 -20.21 -18.41 -10.78
C ASP A 342 -21.30 -19.45 -11.09
N PRO A 343 -22.21 -19.20 -12.05
CA PRO A 343 -23.24 -20.16 -12.44
C PRO A 343 -22.72 -21.55 -12.85
N ARG A 344 -21.44 -21.67 -13.21
CA ARG A 344 -20.76 -22.94 -13.55
C ARG A 344 -20.26 -23.72 -12.32
N GLY A 345 -20.17 -23.09 -11.14
CA GLY A 345 -19.61 -23.69 -9.93
C GLY A 345 -20.49 -24.76 -9.28
N SER A 346 -19.94 -25.92 -8.93
CA SER A 346 -20.71 -27.03 -8.34
C SER A 346 -21.11 -26.80 -6.87
N VAL A 347 -20.29 -26.04 -6.12
CA VAL A 347 -20.60 -25.56 -4.77
C VAL A 347 -20.73 -24.04 -4.84
N ARG A 348 -21.93 -23.52 -4.61
CA ARG A 348 -22.25 -22.11 -4.74
C ARG A 348 -23.47 -21.74 -3.90
N PRO A 349 -23.67 -20.46 -3.55
CA PRO A 349 -24.92 -19.96 -3.00
C PRO A 349 -26.08 -20.21 -3.97
N SER A 350 -27.29 -20.39 -3.42
CA SER A 350 -28.51 -20.62 -4.20
C SER A 350 -28.91 -19.39 -5.04
N GLN A 351 -28.51 -18.19 -4.61
CA GLN A 351 -28.62 -16.96 -5.38
C GLN A 351 -27.23 -16.37 -5.61
N ILE A 352 -26.93 -15.97 -6.84
CA ILE A 352 -25.74 -15.19 -7.21
C ILE A 352 -26.22 -13.81 -7.60
N ALA A 353 -25.45 -12.77 -7.25
CA ALA A 353 -25.75 -11.40 -7.67
C ALA A 353 -25.96 -11.32 -9.18
N GLY A 354 -27.13 -10.83 -9.60
CA GLY A 354 -27.43 -10.53 -11.01
C GLY A 354 -27.23 -9.05 -11.35
N GLY A 355 -27.45 -8.70 -12.62
CA GLY A 355 -27.33 -7.32 -13.12
C GLY A 355 -28.44 -6.35 -12.66
N GLU A 356 -29.42 -6.82 -11.90
CA GLU A 356 -30.58 -6.04 -11.43
C GLU A 356 -30.18 -4.84 -10.56
N SER A 357 -29.06 -4.96 -9.86
CA SER A 357 -28.48 -3.89 -9.04
C SER A 357 -27.86 -2.74 -9.86
N GLY A 358 -27.74 -2.90 -11.18
CA GLY A 358 -27.00 -1.99 -12.05
C GLY A 358 -25.49 -2.22 -12.06
N TRP A 359 -24.96 -3.06 -11.17
CA TRP A 359 -23.54 -3.40 -11.10
C TRP A 359 -23.20 -4.61 -11.97
N THR A 360 -22.08 -4.52 -12.68
CA THR A 360 -21.35 -5.65 -13.24
C THR A 360 -19.99 -5.67 -12.57
N THR A 361 -19.80 -6.62 -11.64
CA THR A 361 -18.55 -6.75 -10.88
C THR A 361 -17.47 -7.42 -11.71
N ASP A 362 -16.22 -7.01 -11.47
CA ASP A 362 -15.07 -7.55 -12.19
C ASP A 362 -13.80 -7.49 -11.35
N ARG A 363 -13.01 -8.56 -11.36
CA ARG A 363 -11.75 -8.64 -10.59
C ARG A 363 -10.63 -7.81 -11.24
N ALA A 364 -10.61 -7.69 -12.56
CA ALA A 364 -9.60 -6.88 -13.26
C ALA A 364 -9.84 -5.37 -13.12
N HIS A 365 -11.01 -4.96 -12.64
CA HIS A 365 -11.41 -3.56 -12.49
C HIS A 365 -12.00 -3.24 -11.11
N SER A 366 -11.58 -3.98 -10.07
CA SER A 366 -12.09 -3.79 -8.70
C SER A 366 -11.44 -2.58 -8.00
N PRO A 367 -12.23 -1.66 -7.43
CA PRO A 367 -11.72 -0.49 -6.72
C PRO A 367 -11.09 -0.86 -5.37
N ASP A 368 -10.21 -0.02 -4.82
CA ASP A 368 -9.78 -0.08 -3.40
C ASP A 368 -10.26 1.17 -2.67
N VAL A 369 -11.43 1.07 -2.04
CA VAL A 369 -12.09 2.21 -1.36
C VAL A 369 -12.14 2.06 0.16
N SER A 370 -11.90 0.86 0.68
CA SER A 370 -12.20 0.54 2.07
C SER A 370 -10.96 0.49 2.96
N TYR A 371 -9.79 0.14 2.43
CA TYR A 371 -8.59 -0.06 3.24
C TYR A 371 -8.10 1.23 3.89
N VAL A 372 -7.90 2.31 3.11
CA VAL A 372 -7.50 3.63 3.63
C VAL A 372 -8.56 4.20 4.59
N ALA A 373 -9.85 4.03 4.28
CA ALA A 373 -10.92 4.47 5.16
C ALA A 373 -10.87 3.75 6.52
N TRP A 374 -10.57 2.45 6.57
CA TRP A 374 -10.34 1.72 7.81
C TRP A 374 -9.08 2.19 8.54
N LEU A 375 -7.95 2.31 7.84
CA LEU A 375 -6.66 2.71 8.42
C LEU A 375 -6.72 4.06 9.11
N LEU A 376 -7.49 5.01 8.58
CA LEU A 376 -7.55 6.37 9.14
C LEU A 376 -8.69 6.54 10.16
N THR A 377 -9.81 5.86 10.02
CA THR A 377 -10.98 6.10 10.90
C THR A 377 -11.17 5.08 12.02
N GLY A 378 -10.65 3.85 11.87
CA GLY A 378 -11.00 2.73 12.76
C GLY A 378 -12.50 2.38 12.75
N ASP A 379 -13.23 2.77 11.71
CA ASP A 379 -14.65 2.46 11.58
C ASP A 379 -14.83 1.02 11.07
N ARG A 380 -15.44 0.18 11.90
CA ARG A 380 -15.72 -1.22 11.58
C ARG A 380 -16.46 -1.40 10.25
N TYR A 381 -17.23 -0.41 9.81
CA TYR A 381 -17.85 -0.42 8.50
C TYR A 381 -16.86 -0.69 7.38
N HIS A 382 -15.77 0.06 7.35
CA HIS A 382 -14.78 -0.06 6.29
C HIS A 382 -13.98 -1.37 6.39
N LEU A 383 -13.75 -1.90 7.60
CA LEU A 383 -13.12 -3.22 7.76
C LEU A 383 -14.00 -4.34 7.18
N ASP A 384 -15.30 -4.33 7.45
CA ASP A 384 -16.20 -5.36 6.94
C ASP A 384 -16.38 -5.26 5.42
N MET A 385 -16.42 -4.04 4.85
CA MET A 385 -16.44 -3.84 3.40
C MET A 385 -15.18 -4.41 2.73
N LEU A 386 -14.00 -4.20 3.33
CA LEU A 386 -12.75 -4.80 2.88
C LEU A 386 -12.80 -6.34 2.96
N ASN A 387 -13.28 -6.89 4.07
CA ASN A 387 -13.40 -8.33 4.28
C ASN A 387 -14.39 -8.99 3.30
N ALA A 388 -15.49 -8.31 2.99
CA ALA A 388 -16.44 -8.75 1.98
C ALA A 388 -15.81 -8.81 0.59
N GLN A 389 -15.10 -7.74 0.18
CA GLN A 389 -14.41 -7.69 -1.10
C GLN A 389 -13.31 -8.77 -1.20
N ALA A 390 -12.48 -8.92 -0.16
CA ALA A 390 -11.43 -9.94 -0.12
C ALA A 390 -12.01 -11.37 -0.20
N SER A 391 -13.11 -11.63 0.48
CA SER A 391 -13.81 -12.92 0.39
C SER A 391 -14.42 -13.15 -0.99
N TRP A 392 -14.98 -12.10 -1.60
CA TRP A 392 -15.56 -12.14 -2.94
C TRP A 392 -14.52 -12.44 -4.01
N VAL A 393 -13.35 -11.79 -4.01
CA VAL A 393 -12.30 -12.07 -5.02
C VAL A 393 -11.82 -13.53 -4.94
N ILE A 394 -11.74 -14.09 -3.73
CA ILE A 394 -11.39 -15.50 -3.52
C ILE A 394 -12.51 -16.40 -4.06
N ALA A 395 -13.75 -16.17 -3.65
CA ALA A 395 -14.89 -17.00 -4.04
C ALA A 395 -15.21 -16.91 -5.56
N ASN A 396 -14.94 -15.77 -6.19
CA ASN A 396 -15.21 -15.53 -7.61
C ASN A 396 -14.15 -16.16 -8.53
N THR A 397 -12.96 -16.44 -8.00
CA THR A 397 -11.90 -17.12 -8.74
C THR A 397 -12.24 -18.61 -8.91
N TRP A 398 -12.12 -19.11 -10.15
CA TRP A 398 -12.45 -20.49 -10.51
C TRP A 398 -11.72 -21.51 -9.63
N ASN A 399 -12.45 -22.46 -9.04
CA ASN A 399 -11.94 -23.34 -7.99
C ASN A 399 -10.76 -24.23 -8.44
N ASP A 400 -10.70 -24.65 -9.70
CA ASP A 400 -9.63 -25.53 -10.22
C ASP A 400 -8.25 -24.83 -10.25
N PRO A 401 -8.05 -23.71 -10.97
CA PRO A 401 -6.78 -22.98 -10.93
C PRO A 401 -6.52 -22.34 -9.55
N ARG A 402 -7.57 -22.07 -8.77
CA ARG A 402 -7.48 -21.62 -7.37
C ARG A 402 -7.00 -22.72 -6.41
N GLN A 403 -6.95 -23.98 -6.88
CA GLN A 403 -6.57 -25.15 -6.11
C GLN A 403 -7.46 -25.34 -4.86
N ASP A 404 -8.77 -25.23 -5.07
CA ASP A 404 -9.81 -25.39 -4.06
C ASP A 404 -9.50 -24.57 -2.78
N ALA A 405 -9.36 -25.20 -1.61
CA ALA A 405 -9.13 -24.51 -0.35
C ALA A 405 -7.77 -23.78 -0.25
N ARG A 406 -6.82 -24.08 -1.15
CA ARG A 406 -5.52 -23.37 -1.16
C ARG A 406 -5.68 -21.89 -1.48
N GLY A 407 -6.68 -21.53 -2.27
CA GLY A 407 -7.08 -20.13 -2.47
C GLY A 407 -6.15 -19.32 -3.37
N ILE A 408 -5.57 -19.93 -4.40
CA ILE A 408 -4.65 -19.23 -5.33
C ILE A 408 -5.45 -18.26 -6.24
N VAL A 409 -5.49 -16.98 -5.87
CA VAL A 409 -6.18 -15.92 -6.64
C VAL A 409 -5.28 -15.33 -7.72
N ALA A 410 -3.95 -15.40 -7.55
CA ALA A 410 -2.98 -15.01 -8.56
C ALA A 410 -2.53 -16.23 -9.37
N ASN A 411 -3.30 -16.56 -10.42
CA ASN A 411 -3.06 -17.72 -11.28
C ASN A 411 -3.13 -17.33 -12.77
N PRO A 412 -2.46 -18.07 -13.68
CA PRO A 412 -2.21 -17.63 -15.06
C PRO A 412 -3.42 -17.72 -15.99
N VAL A 413 -4.58 -18.23 -15.53
CA VAL A 413 -5.80 -18.24 -16.36
C VAL A 413 -6.56 -16.91 -16.31
N GLU A 414 -6.06 -15.95 -15.51
CA GLU A 414 -6.66 -14.64 -15.29
C GLU A 414 -5.80 -13.52 -15.90
N GLU A 415 -6.40 -12.36 -16.16
CA GLU A 415 -5.63 -11.15 -16.47
C GLU A 415 -4.62 -10.86 -15.34
N VAL A 416 -3.41 -10.44 -15.68
CA VAL A 416 -2.36 -10.12 -14.70
C VAL A 416 -2.85 -9.05 -13.71
N ARG A 417 -3.60 -8.07 -14.19
CA ARG A 417 -4.24 -7.08 -13.32
C ARG A 417 -5.31 -7.68 -12.39
N ALA A 418 -6.10 -8.66 -12.83
CA ALA A 418 -7.05 -9.36 -11.97
C ALA A 418 -6.33 -10.14 -10.87
N GLN A 419 -5.21 -10.77 -11.21
CA GLN A 419 -4.32 -11.43 -10.24
C GLN A 419 -3.81 -10.41 -9.20
N ALA A 420 -3.28 -9.27 -9.67
CA ALA A 420 -2.75 -8.21 -8.82
C ALA A 420 -3.80 -7.67 -7.85
N TRP A 421 -4.97 -7.25 -8.34
CA TRP A 421 -5.96 -6.58 -7.49
C TRP A 421 -6.77 -7.53 -6.60
N SER A 422 -6.92 -8.80 -7.01
CA SER A 422 -7.42 -9.83 -6.11
C SER A 422 -6.45 -10.05 -4.95
N LEU A 423 -5.14 -10.13 -5.25
CA LEU A 423 -4.12 -10.33 -4.22
C LEU A 423 -3.96 -9.08 -3.32
N ARG A 424 -4.14 -7.87 -3.86
CA ARG A 424 -4.19 -6.63 -3.08
C ARG A 424 -5.26 -6.68 -2.01
N ALA A 425 -6.52 -6.97 -2.38
CA ALA A 425 -7.62 -7.02 -1.42
C ALA A 425 -7.38 -8.07 -0.32
N VAL A 426 -6.81 -9.23 -0.67
CA VAL A 426 -6.43 -10.28 0.30
C VAL A 426 -5.30 -9.81 1.22
N GLN A 427 -4.26 -9.18 0.67
CA GLN A 427 -3.12 -8.67 1.44
C GLN A 427 -3.53 -7.57 2.42
N GLU A 428 -4.34 -6.62 1.96
CA GLU A 428 -4.89 -5.54 2.79
C GLU A 428 -5.76 -6.09 3.92
N ALA A 429 -6.63 -7.08 3.64
CA ALA A 429 -7.43 -7.74 4.68
C ALA A 429 -6.57 -8.53 5.67
N ALA A 430 -5.51 -9.22 5.21
CA ALA A 430 -4.55 -9.92 6.06
C ALA A 430 -3.83 -8.95 7.02
N TYR A 431 -3.45 -7.76 6.52
CA TYR A 431 -2.83 -6.72 7.32
C TYR A 431 -3.81 -6.11 8.34
N ALA A 432 -5.01 -5.75 7.90
CA ALA A 432 -5.97 -4.91 8.61
C ALA A 432 -6.68 -5.57 9.80
N ASN A 433 -6.94 -6.88 9.74
CA ASN A 433 -7.81 -7.55 10.72
C ASN A 433 -7.14 -7.73 12.10
N PRO A 434 -7.93 -7.71 13.19
CA PRO A 434 -7.42 -7.91 14.56
C PRO A 434 -6.89 -9.32 14.81
N ASP A 435 -5.89 -9.44 15.67
CA ASP A 435 -5.36 -10.72 16.12
C ASP A 435 -6.44 -11.55 16.82
N GLY A 436 -6.45 -12.87 16.55
CA GLY A 436 -7.45 -13.80 17.08
C GLY A 436 -8.79 -13.81 16.35
N SER A 437 -9.02 -12.91 15.37
CA SER A 437 -10.21 -13.01 14.51
C SER A 437 -10.09 -14.14 13.49
N TYR A 438 -11.24 -14.64 13.01
CA TYR A 438 -11.28 -15.60 11.91
C TYR A 438 -10.65 -15.00 10.64
N GLU A 439 -11.01 -13.76 10.33
CA GLU A 439 -10.58 -13.04 9.14
C GLU A 439 -9.06 -12.86 9.11
N LYS A 440 -8.43 -12.57 10.25
CA LYS A 440 -6.97 -12.46 10.35
C LYS A 440 -6.27 -13.76 10.00
N ALA A 441 -6.71 -14.88 10.60
CA ALA A 441 -6.13 -16.19 10.33
C ALA A 441 -6.35 -16.61 8.86
N TYR A 442 -7.57 -16.42 8.36
CA TYR A 442 -7.96 -16.81 7.01
C TYR A 442 -7.20 -16.03 5.93
N PHE A 443 -7.21 -14.70 5.98
CA PHE A 443 -6.56 -13.89 4.94
C PHE A 443 -5.02 -14.00 5.00
N ASN A 444 -4.41 -14.14 6.18
CA ASN A 444 -2.97 -14.45 6.28
C ASN A 444 -2.64 -15.77 5.59
N GLN A 445 -3.46 -16.82 5.79
CA GLN A 445 -3.25 -18.10 5.14
C GLN A 445 -3.34 -17.98 3.62
N ILE A 446 -4.37 -17.32 3.10
CA ILE A 446 -4.57 -17.15 1.66
C ILE A 446 -3.45 -16.29 1.04
N ALA A 447 -3.07 -15.18 1.68
CA ALA A 447 -1.95 -14.35 1.24
C ALA A 447 -0.64 -15.17 1.16
N ASN A 448 -0.29 -15.88 2.24
CA ASN A 448 0.92 -16.69 2.29
C ASN A 448 0.91 -17.82 1.25
N ASN A 449 -0.24 -18.48 1.04
CA ASN A 449 -0.38 -19.52 0.01
C ASN A 449 -0.11 -18.97 -1.40
N ASN A 450 -0.59 -17.76 -1.70
CA ASN A 450 -0.38 -17.11 -2.99
C ASN A 450 1.08 -16.69 -3.18
N TRP A 451 1.70 -16.04 -2.18
CA TRP A 451 3.10 -15.62 -2.29
C TRP A 451 4.06 -16.81 -2.41
N ALA A 452 3.85 -17.87 -1.62
CA ALA A 452 4.62 -19.10 -1.75
C ALA A 452 4.44 -19.78 -3.13
N TYR A 453 3.22 -19.75 -3.68
CA TYR A 453 2.94 -20.25 -5.03
C TYR A 453 3.65 -19.43 -6.11
N LEU A 454 3.57 -18.11 -6.03
CA LEU A 454 4.23 -17.20 -6.97
C LEU A 454 5.76 -17.35 -6.89
N ARG A 455 6.31 -17.41 -5.68
CA ARG A 455 7.75 -17.63 -5.44
C ARG A 455 8.23 -18.96 -6.03
N ALA A 456 7.47 -20.04 -5.88
CA ALA A 456 7.81 -21.32 -6.51
C ALA A 456 7.74 -21.23 -8.05
N THR A 457 6.81 -20.44 -8.59
CA THR A 457 6.61 -20.28 -10.03
C THR A 457 7.73 -19.49 -10.70
N THR A 458 8.39 -18.55 -10.00
CA THR A 458 9.48 -17.75 -10.58
C THR A 458 10.65 -18.61 -11.09
N VAL A 459 10.93 -19.75 -10.45
CA VAL A 459 11.99 -20.68 -10.87
C VAL A 459 11.71 -21.23 -12.27
N THR A 460 10.48 -21.70 -12.50
CA THR A 460 10.05 -22.23 -13.80
C THR A 460 10.02 -21.12 -14.85
N LEU A 461 9.47 -19.95 -14.51
CA LEU A 461 9.36 -18.83 -15.44
C LEU A 461 10.73 -18.29 -15.86
N SER A 462 11.69 -18.15 -14.95
CA SER A 462 13.06 -17.73 -15.29
C SER A 462 13.70 -18.64 -16.33
N ALA A 463 13.51 -19.96 -16.20
CA ALA A 463 14.06 -20.91 -17.16
C ALA A 463 13.43 -20.78 -18.56
N THR A 464 12.16 -20.38 -18.64
CA THR A 464 11.46 -20.23 -19.92
C THR A 464 11.58 -18.85 -20.55
N GLN A 465 11.78 -17.81 -19.74
CA GLN A 465 11.81 -16.40 -20.18
C GLN A 465 13.24 -15.89 -20.47
N GLY A 466 14.26 -16.64 -20.07
CA GLY A 466 15.66 -16.30 -20.33
C GLY A 466 16.06 -14.95 -19.74
N GLU A 467 16.68 -14.11 -20.56
CA GLU A 467 17.13 -12.77 -20.18
C GLU A 467 15.97 -11.83 -19.80
N VAL A 468 14.79 -12.05 -20.39
CA VAL A 468 13.60 -11.20 -20.24
C VAL A 468 12.76 -11.57 -19.01
N HIS A 469 13.22 -12.48 -18.16
CA HIS A 469 12.45 -12.95 -17.01
C HIS A 469 11.99 -11.83 -16.06
N GLY A 470 10.95 -12.10 -15.28
CA GLY A 470 10.42 -11.14 -14.30
C GLY A 470 9.00 -10.67 -14.60
N TYR A 471 8.28 -11.35 -15.51
CA TYR A 471 6.88 -11.04 -15.80
C TYR A 471 5.99 -12.27 -15.60
N PHE A 472 4.79 -12.05 -15.07
CA PHE A 472 3.79 -13.11 -14.93
C PHE A 472 2.96 -13.26 -16.22
N GLU A 473 2.61 -14.50 -16.54
CA GLU A 473 1.65 -14.78 -17.62
C GLU A 473 0.21 -14.43 -17.18
N GLY A 474 -0.63 -14.12 -18.16
CA GLY A 474 -2.08 -13.96 -17.95
C GLY A 474 -2.89 -14.65 -19.05
N ALA A 475 -4.20 -14.47 -18.99
CA ALA A 475 -5.15 -15.11 -19.92
C ALA A 475 -4.88 -14.81 -21.41
N TYR A 476 -4.30 -13.65 -21.73
CA TYR A 476 -3.98 -13.24 -23.09
C TYR A 476 -2.52 -13.58 -23.43
N ARG A 477 -2.30 -14.31 -24.53
CA ARG A 477 -0.96 -14.78 -24.97
C ARG A 477 -0.41 -14.08 -26.23
N ASP A 478 -1.16 -13.14 -26.80
CA ASP A 478 -0.78 -12.45 -28.06
C ASP A 478 0.18 -11.25 -27.83
N GLY A 479 0.36 -10.85 -26.57
CA GLY A 479 1.26 -9.78 -26.12
C GLY A 479 1.17 -9.57 -24.61
N LEU A 480 2.23 -9.02 -24.02
CA LEU A 480 2.32 -8.70 -22.59
C LEU A 480 2.08 -7.22 -22.38
N ALA A 481 1.09 -6.88 -21.57
CA ALA A 481 0.85 -5.51 -21.12
C ALA A 481 1.83 -5.14 -19.97
N PRO A 482 2.85 -4.30 -20.19
CA PRO A 482 3.83 -3.94 -19.16
C PRO A 482 3.17 -3.24 -17.96
N TRP A 483 2.17 -2.39 -18.23
CA TRP A 483 1.39 -1.69 -17.21
C TRP A 483 0.61 -2.62 -16.27
N GLN A 484 0.23 -3.83 -16.71
CA GLN A 484 -0.38 -4.81 -15.80
C GLN A 484 0.67 -5.43 -14.86
N GLN A 485 1.90 -5.60 -15.33
CA GLN A 485 3.02 -6.04 -14.47
C GLN A 485 3.34 -4.97 -13.43
N ASP A 486 3.27 -3.69 -13.79
CA ASP A 486 3.47 -2.59 -12.84
C ASP A 486 2.39 -2.56 -11.73
N PHE A 487 1.12 -2.84 -12.07
CA PHE A 487 0.06 -3.03 -11.05
C PHE A 487 0.33 -4.25 -10.14
N PHE A 488 0.86 -5.33 -10.70
CA PHE A 488 1.26 -6.50 -9.90
C PHE A 488 2.43 -6.13 -8.97
N ALA A 489 3.40 -5.38 -9.48
CA ALA A 489 4.56 -4.92 -8.72
C ALA A 489 4.15 -4.04 -7.54
N SER A 490 3.17 -3.16 -7.67
CA SER A 490 2.70 -2.33 -6.56
C SER A 490 2.14 -3.17 -5.40
N THR A 491 1.38 -4.22 -5.72
CA THR A 491 0.82 -5.16 -4.74
C THR A 491 1.92 -5.99 -4.09
N THR A 492 2.88 -6.45 -4.89
CA THR A 492 4.04 -7.24 -4.42
C THR A 492 4.93 -6.41 -3.50
N ALA A 493 5.17 -5.15 -3.86
CA ALA A 493 5.92 -4.21 -3.03
C ALA A 493 5.23 -3.93 -1.70
N LEU A 494 3.92 -3.70 -1.69
CA LEU A 494 3.19 -3.51 -0.44
C LEU A 494 3.32 -4.74 0.48
N ALA A 495 3.16 -5.95 -0.07
CA ALA A 495 3.33 -7.19 0.70
C ALA A 495 4.78 -7.37 1.22
N ALA A 496 5.79 -7.04 0.40
CA ALA A 496 7.19 -7.08 0.79
C ALA A 496 7.50 -6.10 1.92
N LEU A 497 7.01 -4.86 1.81
CA LEU A 497 7.13 -3.83 2.86
C LEU A 497 6.46 -4.31 4.15
N GLN A 498 5.30 -4.96 4.07
CA GLN A 498 4.61 -5.54 5.22
C GLN A 498 5.29 -6.79 5.82
N GLY A 499 6.46 -7.19 5.31
CA GLY A 499 7.29 -8.25 5.87
C GLY A 499 7.09 -9.64 5.25
N ASN A 500 6.43 -9.75 4.09
CA ASN A 500 6.30 -11.03 3.39
C ASN A 500 7.57 -11.31 2.55
N GLU A 501 8.41 -12.23 3.04
CA GLU A 501 9.68 -12.60 2.39
C GLU A 501 9.50 -13.25 1.01
N ASP A 502 8.44 -14.04 0.80
CA ASP A 502 8.15 -14.61 -0.52
C ASP A 502 7.78 -13.51 -1.52
N ALA A 503 6.96 -12.54 -1.11
CA ALA A 503 6.63 -11.36 -1.92
C ALA A 503 7.88 -10.52 -2.22
N ARG A 504 8.74 -10.28 -1.23
CA ARG A 504 10.03 -9.61 -1.42
C ARG A 504 10.87 -10.32 -2.48
N ALA A 505 10.96 -11.64 -2.39
CA ALA A 505 11.74 -12.44 -3.32
C ALA A 505 11.09 -12.53 -4.72
N VAL A 506 9.76 -12.40 -4.83
CA VAL A 506 9.04 -12.21 -6.09
C VAL A 506 9.32 -10.83 -6.68
N LEU A 507 9.26 -9.75 -5.90
CA LEU A 507 9.55 -8.39 -6.38
C LEU A 507 10.98 -8.29 -6.92
N LYS A 508 11.94 -8.92 -6.23
CA LYS A 508 13.34 -8.99 -6.67
C LYS A 508 13.47 -9.63 -8.05
N TRP A 509 12.69 -10.69 -8.30
CA TRP A 509 12.63 -11.34 -9.60
C TRP A 509 11.91 -10.47 -10.65
N GLN A 510 10.82 -9.78 -10.28
CA GLN A 510 10.11 -8.87 -11.18
C GLN A 510 10.98 -7.67 -11.61
N ALA A 511 11.86 -7.20 -10.72
CA ALA A 511 12.73 -6.06 -10.99
C ALA A 511 13.59 -6.24 -12.27
N ASN A 512 13.99 -7.48 -12.61
CA ASN A 512 14.71 -7.74 -13.85
C ASN A 512 13.92 -7.27 -15.08
N PHE A 513 12.63 -7.61 -15.18
CA PHE A 513 11.80 -7.17 -16.31
C PHE A 513 11.40 -5.69 -16.18
N LEU A 514 10.95 -5.27 -14.98
CA LEU A 514 10.38 -3.94 -14.75
C LEU A 514 11.39 -2.82 -14.95
N SER A 515 12.62 -3.00 -14.46
CA SER A 515 13.72 -2.06 -14.70
C SER A 515 14.41 -2.37 -16.03
N GLY A 516 14.63 -3.64 -16.35
CA GLY A 516 15.37 -4.08 -17.54
C GLY A 516 14.77 -3.63 -18.87
N ARG A 517 13.44 -3.49 -18.98
CA ARG A 517 12.78 -2.98 -20.19
C ARG A 517 13.17 -1.53 -20.56
N PHE A 518 13.76 -0.79 -19.63
CA PHE A 518 14.32 0.56 -19.84
C PHE A 518 15.85 0.57 -19.96
N LEU A 519 16.53 -0.51 -19.57
CA LEU A 519 17.99 -0.56 -19.46
C LEU A 519 18.65 -1.43 -20.52
N SER A 520 17.91 -2.34 -21.14
CA SER A 520 18.43 -3.21 -22.19
C SER A 520 18.90 -2.40 -23.40
N PRO A 521 20.09 -2.67 -23.96
CA PRO A 521 20.57 -2.00 -25.16
C PRO A 521 19.85 -2.44 -26.44
N ASP A 522 19.13 -3.57 -26.41
CA ASP A 522 18.53 -4.18 -27.59
C ASP A 522 17.14 -3.63 -27.93
N ILE A 523 16.51 -2.93 -26.99
CA ILE A 523 15.18 -2.34 -27.14
C ILE A 523 15.25 -0.83 -26.91
N ASN A 524 14.41 -0.07 -27.62
CA ASN A 524 14.32 1.36 -27.34
C ASN A 524 13.60 1.52 -25.99
N PRO A 525 14.17 2.25 -25.02
CA PRO A 525 13.58 2.34 -23.68
C PRO A 525 12.18 2.98 -23.66
N TYR A 526 11.78 3.72 -24.71
CA TYR A 526 10.37 4.16 -24.85
C TYR A 526 9.38 2.99 -24.98
N ASN A 527 9.82 1.81 -25.46
CA ASN A 527 9.00 0.60 -25.49
C ASN A 527 8.63 0.10 -24.08
N GLY A 528 9.37 0.51 -23.04
CA GLY A 528 9.00 0.21 -21.66
C GLY A 528 7.64 0.78 -21.25
N PHE A 529 7.10 1.74 -22.02
CA PHE A 529 5.75 2.29 -21.85
C PHE A 529 4.72 1.74 -22.83
N ASP A 530 5.07 0.78 -23.70
CA ASP A 530 4.14 0.28 -24.72
C ASP A 530 2.89 -0.32 -24.07
N TYR A 531 1.74 -0.17 -24.73
CA TYR A 531 0.51 -0.84 -24.29
C TYR A 531 0.67 -2.37 -24.30
N SER A 532 1.49 -2.88 -25.23
CA SER A 532 1.77 -4.30 -25.42
C SER A 532 3.20 -4.50 -25.92
N LEU A 533 3.98 -5.31 -25.20
CA LEU A 533 5.27 -5.85 -25.63
C LEU A 533 5.09 -7.29 -26.11
N ASN A 534 5.63 -7.62 -27.28
CA ASN A 534 5.52 -8.96 -27.85
C ASN A 534 6.61 -9.88 -27.28
N VAL A 535 6.33 -10.48 -26.13
CA VAL A 535 7.25 -11.39 -25.42
C VAL A 535 7.06 -12.87 -25.77
N TYR A 536 6.15 -13.18 -26.70
CA TYR A 536 5.91 -14.54 -27.18
C TYR A 536 6.16 -14.62 -28.69
N GLY A 537 6.79 -15.71 -29.14
CA GLY A 537 6.95 -16.03 -30.55
C GLY A 537 5.64 -16.54 -31.18
N SER A 538 5.63 -16.71 -32.51
CA SER A 538 4.47 -17.22 -33.26
C SER A 538 4.04 -18.65 -32.88
N ASN A 539 4.90 -19.39 -32.18
CA ASN A 539 4.61 -20.71 -31.62
C ASN A 539 4.02 -20.66 -30.19
N GLY A 540 3.76 -19.47 -29.66
CA GLY A 540 3.21 -19.24 -28.31
C GLY A 540 4.22 -19.42 -27.17
N LYS A 541 5.51 -19.65 -27.46
CA LYS A 541 6.56 -19.77 -26.45
C LYS A 541 7.14 -18.39 -26.11
N ALA A 542 7.58 -18.22 -24.87
CA ALA A 542 8.30 -17.03 -24.44
C ALA A 542 9.57 -16.83 -25.27
N LEU A 543 9.82 -15.59 -25.66
CA LEU A 543 11.09 -15.14 -26.24
C LEU A 543 12.11 -14.98 -25.11
N THR A 544 13.38 -15.27 -25.39
CA THR A 544 14.40 -15.45 -24.34
C THR A 544 15.43 -14.34 -24.27
N SER A 545 15.40 -13.40 -25.21
CA SER A 545 16.30 -12.25 -25.28
C SER A 545 15.56 -10.96 -25.61
N TRP A 546 16.09 -9.82 -25.17
CA TRP A 546 15.51 -8.52 -25.48
C TRP A 546 15.53 -8.21 -26.99
N ALA A 547 16.55 -8.67 -27.72
CA ALA A 547 16.63 -8.55 -29.17
C ALA A 547 15.47 -9.26 -29.89
N GLU A 548 15.11 -10.46 -29.45
CA GLU A 548 13.94 -11.19 -29.99
C GLU A 548 12.64 -10.42 -29.69
N VAL A 549 12.46 -9.93 -28.47
CA VAL A 549 11.29 -9.13 -28.07
C VAL A 549 11.19 -7.85 -28.89
N ALA A 550 12.29 -7.13 -29.09
CA ALA A 550 12.32 -5.92 -29.91
C ALA A 550 11.93 -6.24 -31.36
N ALA A 551 12.46 -7.31 -31.95
CA ALA A 551 12.13 -7.73 -33.31
C ALA A 551 10.64 -8.11 -33.44
N ALA A 552 10.10 -8.88 -32.50
CA ALA A 552 8.70 -9.28 -32.48
C ALA A 552 7.76 -8.07 -32.30
N THR A 553 8.12 -7.15 -31.40
CA THR A 553 7.33 -5.93 -31.13
C THR A 553 7.31 -5.00 -32.35
N ARG A 554 8.44 -4.89 -33.08
CA ARG A 554 8.48 -4.19 -34.38
C ARG A 554 7.61 -4.88 -35.44
N ALA A 555 7.71 -6.19 -35.56
CA ALA A 555 6.93 -6.96 -36.53
C ALA A 555 5.42 -6.85 -36.29
N ALA A 556 5.00 -6.74 -35.03
CA ALA A 556 3.60 -6.55 -34.64
C ALA A 556 3.10 -5.10 -34.80
N GLY A 557 3.99 -4.14 -35.10
CA GLY A 557 3.64 -2.72 -35.21
C GLY A 557 3.44 -2.00 -33.87
N ASN A 558 3.86 -2.62 -32.76
CA ASN A 558 3.71 -2.07 -31.41
C ASN A 558 4.93 -1.24 -30.95
N TYR A 559 5.97 -1.14 -31.78
CA TYR A 559 7.25 -0.57 -31.36
C TYR A 559 7.24 0.97 -31.31
N ALA A 560 7.16 1.54 -30.11
CA ALA A 560 7.34 2.97 -29.91
C ALA A 560 8.78 3.44 -30.18
N THR A 561 8.89 4.66 -30.73
CA THR A 561 10.15 5.38 -30.94
C THR A 561 10.21 6.72 -30.19
N GLY A 562 9.19 7.03 -29.39
CA GLY A 562 9.06 8.27 -28.64
C GLY A 562 8.03 8.15 -27.52
N THR A 563 7.67 9.28 -26.92
CA THR A 563 6.78 9.33 -25.75
C THR A 563 5.39 8.77 -26.04
N SER A 564 4.90 7.88 -25.17
CA SER A 564 3.51 7.43 -25.13
C SER A 564 2.66 8.37 -24.27
N ALA A 565 1.38 8.53 -24.60
CA ALA A 565 0.42 9.23 -23.73
C ALA A 565 -0.20 8.25 -22.72
N GLY A 566 -0.32 8.64 -21.45
CA GLY A 566 -1.05 7.90 -20.42
C GLY A 566 -0.30 7.70 -19.10
N TYR A 567 -0.96 7.03 -18.17
CA TYR A 567 -0.50 6.75 -16.80
C TYR A 567 0.55 5.62 -16.70
N TRP A 568 0.91 4.97 -17.83
CA TRP A 568 1.86 3.85 -17.82
C TRP A 568 3.26 4.27 -17.39
N ALA A 569 3.67 5.49 -17.73
CA ALA A 569 4.95 6.03 -17.27
C ALA A 569 4.95 6.31 -15.75
N GLU A 570 3.83 6.76 -15.19
CA GLU A 570 3.67 6.95 -13.73
C GLU A 570 3.68 5.59 -13.00
N LEU A 571 3.03 4.56 -13.56
CA LEU A 571 3.10 3.19 -13.03
C LEU A 571 4.52 2.60 -13.06
N ALA A 572 5.24 2.81 -14.16
CA ALA A 572 6.64 2.38 -14.27
C ALA A 572 7.54 3.10 -13.26
N ALA A 573 7.32 4.40 -13.07
CA ALA A 573 8.02 5.20 -12.07
C ALA A 573 7.71 4.68 -10.65
N MET A 574 6.43 4.50 -10.30
CA MET A 574 6.00 3.92 -9.03
C MET A 574 6.63 2.54 -8.78
N SER A 575 6.68 1.67 -9.80
CA SER A 575 7.25 0.32 -9.66
C SER A 575 8.74 0.39 -9.33
N ASN A 576 9.50 1.24 -10.01
CA ASN A 576 10.92 1.42 -9.71
C ASN A 576 11.14 2.13 -8.36
N ALA A 577 10.32 3.10 -7.98
CA ALA A 577 10.36 3.72 -6.65
C ALA A 577 10.12 2.71 -5.50
N ASN A 578 9.18 1.80 -5.71
CA ASN A 578 8.91 0.69 -4.79
C ASN A 578 10.08 -0.29 -4.71
N ILE A 579 10.68 -0.66 -5.84
CA ILE A 579 11.87 -1.53 -5.87
C ILE A 579 13.03 -0.87 -5.10
N ILE A 580 13.28 0.43 -5.33
CA ILE A 580 14.30 1.20 -4.60
C ILE A 580 14.01 1.14 -3.09
N THR A 581 12.78 1.44 -2.68
CA THR A 581 12.39 1.42 -1.26
C THR A 581 12.63 0.06 -0.60
N VAL A 582 12.35 -1.05 -1.30
CA VAL A 582 12.45 -2.40 -0.73
C VAL A 582 13.90 -2.92 -0.66
N PHE A 583 14.77 -2.50 -1.59
CA PHE A 583 16.10 -3.08 -1.74
C PHE A 583 17.27 -2.13 -1.46
N ALA A 584 17.05 -0.81 -1.41
CA ALA A 584 18.10 0.11 -0.99
C ALA A 584 18.49 -0.18 0.47
N GLY A 585 19.80 -0.25 0.75
CA GLY A 585 20.31 -0.63 2.08
C GLY A 585 20.05 -2.08 2.50
N GLY A 586 19.62 -2.94 1.56
CA GLY A 586 19.34 -4.35 1.83
C GLY A 586 20.57 -5.15 2.28
N ALA A 587 20.35 -6.14 3.14
CA ALA A 587 21.42 -6.96 3.69
C ALA A 587 21.90 -8.08 2.74
N ASP A 588 21.09 -8.47 1.74
CA ASP A 588 21.52 -9.42 0.71
C ASP A 588 22.41 -8.66 -0.29
N PRO A 589 23.65 -9.13 -0.57
CA PRO A 589 24.59 -8.44 -1.46
C PRO A 589 24.05 -8.09 -2.85
N THR A 590 23.03 -8.81 -3.31
CA THR A 590 22.40 -8.55 -4.62
C THR A 590 21.29 -7.51 -4.56
N ASP A 591 20.86 -7.08 -3.37
CA ASP A 591 19.82 -6.06 -3.18
C ASP A 591 20.28 -4.69 -3.71
N HIS A 592 21.50 -4.28 -3.37
CA HIS A 592 22.03 -2.98 -3.81
C HIS A 592 22.13 -2.91 -5.34
N ARG A 593 22.45 -4.03 -5.99
CA ARG A 593 22.44 -4.12 -7.45
C ARG A 593 21.04 -3.94 -8.03
N VAL A 594 20.03 -4.61 -7.45
CA VAL A 594 18.62 -4.48 -7.86
C VAL A 594 18.13 -3.04 -7.67
N ALA A 595 18.44 -2.42 -6.53
CA ALA A 595 18.13 -1.03 -6.25
C ALA A 595 18.80 -0.08 -7.25
N ALA A 596 20.09 -0.28 -7.56
CA ALA A 596 20.82 0.56 -8.50
C ALA A 596 20.27 0.46 -9.94
N ASP A 597 19.88 -0.73 -10.40
CA ASP A 597 19.22 -0.87 -11.70
C ASP A 597 17.83 -0.21 -11.69
N ALA A 598 17.06 -0.31 -10.61
CA ALA A 598 15.81 0.43 -10.47
C ALA A 598 16.00 1.95 -10.43
N MET A 599 17.05 2.46 -9.77
CA MET A 599 17.43 3.88 -9.77
C MET A 599 17.76 4.35 -11.18
N ARG A 600 18.53 3.58 -11.96
CA ARG A 600 18.83 3.92 -13.35
C ARG A 600 17.58 3.99 -14.21
N ALA A 601 16.70 3.00 -14.08
CA ALA A 601 15.44 2.97 -14.83
C ALA A 601 14.55 4.15 -14.42
N TYR A 602 14.43 4.43 -13.12
CA TYR A 602 13.70 5.57 -12.58
C TYR A 602 14.23 6.91 -13.11
N GLY A 603 15.55 7.12 -13.04
CA GLY A 603 16.19 8.33 -13.57
C GLY A 603 16.01 8.49 -15.08
N TRP A 604 16.10 7.40 -15.84
CA TRP A 604 15.81 7.42 -17.27
C TRP A 604 14.36 7.79 -17.55
N ILE A 605 13.40 7.20 -16.81
CA ILE A 605 11.97 7.51 -16.92
C ILE A 605 11.80 9.02 -16.72
N LEU A 606 12.22 9.58 -15.58
CA LEU A 606 12.15 11.02 -15.31
C LEU A 606 12.80 11.88 -16.42
N GLY A 607 13.95 11.42 -16.94
CA GLY A 607 14.70 12.10 -17.99
C GLY A 607 14.12 11.97 -19.41
N SER A 608 13.10 11.12 -19.61
CA SER A 608 12.47 10.86 -20.91
C SER A 608 11.55 12.00 -21.39
N GLY A 609 11.19 12.92 -20.48
CA GLY A 609 10.16 13.94 -20.72
C GLY A 609 8.75 13.50 -20.31
N MET A 610 8.60 12.28 -19.78
CA MET A 610 7.41 11.73 -19.14
C MET A 610 7.83 11.02 -17.85
N PRO A 611 6.95 10.75 -16.88
CA PRO A 611 5.70 11.45 -16.61
C PRO A 611 5.94 12.78 -15.86
N ASP A 612 4.93 13.66 -15.82
CA ASP A 612 4.90 14.68 -14.77
C ASP A 612 4.36 14.04 -13.49
N LEU A 613 5.24 13.55 -12.62
CA LEU A 613 4.87 12.88 -11.37
C LEU A 613 4.00 13.73 -10.43
N ARG A 614 3.72 15.00 -10.75
CA ARG A 614 2.84 15.88 -9.98
C ARG A 614 1.37 15.82 -10.42
N THR A 615 1.01 15.08 -11.47
CA THR A 615 -0.34 15.17 -12.05
C THR A 615 -1.34 14.12 -11.57
N ASP A 616 -0.96 12.85 -11.48
CA ASP A 616 -1.88 11.78 -11.06
C ASP A 616 -1.54 11.29 -9.65
N LEU A 617 -2.38 11.68 -8.69
CA LEU A 617 -2.22 11.40 -7.26
C LEU A 617 -2.14 9.89 -6.96
N GLN A 618 -2.80 9.06 -7.78
CA GLN A 618 -2.87 7.61 -7.54
C GLN A 618 -1.51 6.91 -7.65
N TYR A 619 -0.56 7.55 -8.34
CA TYR A 619 0.73 6.97 -8.67
C TYR A 619 1.91 7.80 -8.16
N GLN A 620 1.67 8.81 -7.30
CA GLN A 620 2.71 9.68 -6.73
C GLN A 620 3.49 8.99 -5.61
N VAL A 621 3.98 7.78 -5.88
CA VAL A 621 4.81 7.03 -4.96
C VAL A 621 6.27 7.30 -5.29
N VAL A 622 7.02 7.73 -4.28
CA VAL A 622 8.43 8.12 -4.41
C VAL A 622 9.35 7.19 -3.62
N PRO A 623 10.64 7.10 -3.97
CA PRO A 623 11.58 6.28 -3.22
C PRO A 623 11.75 6.77 -1.79
N ARG A 624 11.81 5.84 -0.83
CA ARG A 624 12.34 6.09 0.52
C ARG A 624 13.70 5.40 0.66
N MET A 625 14.68 6.15 1.14
CA MET A 625 16.07 5.70 1.27
C MET A 625 16.31 5.00 2.62
N PRO A 626 17.47 4.32 2.80
CA PRO A 626 17.77 3.54 4.01
C PRO A 626 17.79 4.34 5.31
N ASP A 627 18.08 5.64 5.24
CA ASP A 627 18.00 6.60 6.34
C ASP A 627 16.55 6.89 6.79
N GLY A 628 15.57 6.35 6.08
CA GLY A 628 14.16 6.52 6.33
C GLY A 628 13.57 7.76 5.71
N THR A 629 14.30 8.57 4.94
CA THR A 629 13.76 9.79 4.31
C THR A 629 13.31 9.54 2.87
N GLN A 630 12.26 10.24 2.44
CA GLN A 630 11.81 10.17 1.04
C GLN A 630 12.62 11.10 0.15
N ILE A 631 12.85 10.69 -1.09
CA ILE A 631 13.26 11.61 -2.16
C ILE A 631 11.99 12.02 -2.92
N GLY A 632 11.39 13.15 -2.52
CA GLY A 632 10.22 13.71 -3.20
C GLY A 632 10.54 14.20 -4.62
N VAL A 633 9.49 14.50 -5.40
CA VAL A 633 9.65 14.97 -6.79
C VAL A 633 10.45 16.28 -6.84
N ARG A 634 10.43 17.08 -5.77
CA ARG A 634 11.19 18.33 -5.66
C ARG A 634 12.68 18.13 -5.40
N GLU A 635 13.11 16.93 -5.04
CA GLU A 635 14.50 16.57 -4.77
C GLU A 635 15.12 15.81 -5.95
N MET A 636 14.32 15.44 -6.95
CA MET A 636 14.78 14.83 -8.19
C MET A 636 15.36 15.87 -9.16
N ARG A 637 16.53 15.58 -9.71
CA ARG A 637 17.34 16.48 -10.55
C ARG A 637 17.76 15.77 -11.83
N VAL A 638 17.00 15.95 -12.89
CA VAL A 638 17.45 15.59 -14.25
C VAL A 638 18.26 16.76 -14.80
N VAL A 639 19.55 16.55 -15.01
CA VAL A 639 20.48 17.57 -15.51
C VAL A 639 21.05 17.17 -16.87
N ALA A 640 21.45 18.17 -17.67
CA ALA A 640 22.05 17.92 -18.99
C ALA A 640 23.15 18.95 -19.30
N PRO A 641 24.27 18.98 -18.54
CA PRO A 641 25.38 19.88 -18.81
C PRO A 641 25.97 19.62 -20.20
N THR A 642 26.29 20.70 -20.91
CA THR A 642 26.97 20.64 -22.22
C THR A 642 28.41 21.11 -22.14
N ALA A 643 28.75 21.91 -21.12
CA ALA A 643 30.10 22.41 -20.87
C ALA A 643 30.96 21.36 -20.14
N GLN A 644 32.23 21.26 -20.53
CA GLN A 644 33.21 20.41 -19.86
C GLN A 644 33.55 20.98 -18.47
N ASN A 645 33.78 20.07 -17.51
CA ASN A 645 34.12 20.37 -16.11
C ASN A 645 33.05 21.21 -15.38
N THR A 646 31.77 20.85 -15.57
CA THR A 646 30.68 21.47 -14.83
C THR A 646 30.60 20.90 -13.42
N THR A 647 30.50 21.72 -12.38
CA THR A 647 30.27 21.25 -10.99
C THR A 647 28.85 21.57 -10.57
N LEU A 648 28.12 20.57 -10.11
CA LEU A 648 26.78 20.69 -9.56
C LEU A 648 26.81 20.24 -8.10
N THR A 649 26.51 21.16 -7.19
CA THR A 649 26.42 20.87 -5.75
C THR A 649 24.97 20.96 -5.31
N PHE A 650 24.47 19.88 -4.73
CA PHE A 650 23.11 19.80 -4.24
C PHE A 650 23.03 20.15 -2.75
N THR A 651 21.82 20.48 -2.30
CA THR A 651 21.51 20.88 -0.92
C THR A 651 20.16 20.28 -0.53
N GLY A 652 19.96 20.01 0.76
CA GLY A 652 18.74 19.38 1.27
C GLY A 652 19.10 18.17 2.13
N ASP A 653 18.12 17.29 2.37
CA ASP A 653 18.31 16.04 3.10
C ASP A 653 18.90 14.97 2.18
N ASN A 654 18.15 14.53 1.16
CA ASN A 654 18.62 13.59 0.12
C ASN A 654 18.42 14.20 -1.27
N VAL A 655 19.26 13.83 -2.24
CA VAL A 655 19.09 14.18 -3.66
C VAL A 655 19.09 12.96 -4.56
N PHE A 656 18.23 12.97 -5.59
CA PHE A 656 18.35 12.06 -6.72
C PHE A 656 18.78 12.85 -7.95
N ALA A 657 20.03 12.69 -8.38
CA ALA A 657 20.62 13.36 -9.53
C ALA A 657 20.86 12.40 -10.69
N TYR A 658 20.32 12.73 -11.86
CA TYR A 658 20.49 11.98 -13.09
C TYR A 658 21.05 12.88 -14.18
N ASP A 659 22.34 12.70 -14.50
CA ASP A 659 23.02 13.43 -15.56
C ASP A 659 22.89 12.71 -16.90
N ARG A 660 22.21 13.36 -17.86
CA ARG A 660 22.07 12.90 -19.25
C ARG A 660 22.79 13.81 -20.25
N GLY A 661 23.74 14.60 -19.75
CA GLY A 661 24.49 15.58 -20.51
C GLY A 661 25.55 14.97 -21.42
N ILE A 662 26.35 15.87 -21.98
CA ILE A 662 27.54 15.55 -22.78
C ILE A 662 28.79 16.21 -22.20
N GLY A 663 28.65 17.11 -21.23
CA GLY A 663 29.79 17.68 -20.53
C GLY A 663 30.35 16.70 -19.51
N ARG A 664 31.66 16.75 -19.26
CA ARG A 664 32.23 16.16 -18.04
C ARG A 664 31.70 16.93 -16.82
N THR A 665 31.11 16.24 -15.86
CA THR A 665 30.41 16.80 -14.71
C THR A 665 30.98 16.27 -13.39
N THR A 666 30.99 17.11 -12.36
CA THR A 666 31.14 16.72 -10.96
C THR A 666 29.79 16.87 -10.28
N LEU A 667 29.17 15.75 -9.90
CA LEU A 667 27.94 15.71 -9.10
C LEU A 667 28.34 15.60 -7.63
N ILE A 668 27.91 16.55 -6.81
CA ILE A 668 28.21 16.57 -5.39
C ILE A 668 26.90 16.54 -4.60
N GLY A 669 26.73 15.47 -3.83
CA GLY A 669 25.62 15.20 -2.95
C GLY A 669 25.54 16.14 -1.74
N THR A 670 24.68 15.74 -0.81
CA THR A 670 24.26 16.39 0.42
C THR A 670 24.98 15.77 1.61
N ALA A 671 24.29 15.54 2.73
CA ALA A 671 24.80 14.78 3.87
C ALA A 671 23.83 13.64 4.28
N GLY A 672 22.76 13.42 3.49
CA GLY A 672 21.84 12.30 3.62
C GLY A 672 22.11 11.24 2.55
N ALA A 673 21.19 10.27 2.40
CA ALA A 673 21.36 9.14 1.47
C ALA A 673 21.04 9.55 0.03
N ASP A 674 22.07 9.84 -0.77
CA ASP A 674 21.91 10.36 -2.12
C ASP A 674 21.96 9.30 -3.22
N VAL A 675 21.40 9.63 -4.38
CA VAL A 675 21.53 8.86 -5.62
C VAL A 675 22.14 9.75 -6.68
N LEU A 676 23.38 9.47 -7.08
CA LEU A 676 24.11 10.22 -8.11
C LEU A 676 24.38 9.32 -9.31
N ILE A 677 23.75 9.63 -10.46
CA ILE A 677 23.82 8.80 -11.67
C ILE A 677 24.44 9.60 -12.80
N ASP A 678 25.57 9.12 -13.30
CA ASP A 678 26.14 9.49 -14.58
C ASP A 678 25.54 8.59 -15.68
N ASN A 679 24.80 9.21 -16.59
CA ASN A 679 24.37 8.64 -17.86
C ASN A 679 24.79 9.54 -19.04
N SER A 680 25.90 10.26 -18.90
CA SER A 680 26.49 11.11 -19.93
C SER A 680 27.16 10.26 -21.02
N THR A 681 27.24 10.80 -22.24
CA THR A 681 27.81 10.08 -23.39
C THR A 681 29.31 10.32 -23.61
N ASN A 682 29.88 11.36 -23.00
CA ASN A 682 31.30 11.71 -23.16
C ASN A 682 32.19 11.15 -22.03
N GLY A 683 31.59 10.76 -20.90
CA GLY A 683 32.26 10.11 -19.78
C GLY A 683 33.31 10.95 -19.07
N GLY A 684 33.82 10.45 -17.95
CA GLY A 684 34.83 11.18 -17.17
C GLY A 684 34.34 11.80 -15.86
N ASP A 685 33.10 11.51 -15.46
CA ASP A 685 32.42 12.25 -14.41
C ASP A 685 32.93 11.91 -13.00
N GLN A 686 32.80 12.87 -12.10
CA GLN A 686 33.11 12.71 -10.68
C GLN A 686 31.81 12.68 -9.88
N LEU A 687 31.63 11.66 -9.05
CA LEU A 687 30.47 11.48 -8.17
C LEU A 687 30.95 11.56 -6.72
N GLU A 688 30.54 12.59 -5.99
CA GLU A 688 30.89 12.82 -4.59
C GLU A 688 29.65 12.68 -3.71
N GLY A 689 29.56 11.61 -2.92
CA GLY A 689 28.43 11.31 -2.03
C GLY A 689 28.41 12.20 -0.79
N ARG A 690 29.57 12.28 -0.12
CA ARG A 690 29.84 12.99 1.15
C ARG A 690 29.45 12.15 2.36
N ALA A 691 28.45 12.53 3.14
CA ALA A 691 28.01 11.74 4.29
C ALA A 691 26.65 11.15 3.94
N GLY A 692 26.35 9.96 4.44
CA GLY A 692 25.10 9.27 4.13
C GLY A 692 25.36 7.93 3.43
N ASP A 693 24.30 7.15 3.25
CA ASP A 693 24.39 5.85 2.57
C ASP A 693 24.13 6.06 1.08
N ASP A 694 25.18 6.42 0.33
CA ASP A 694 25.08 6.95 -1.04
C ASP A 694 25.13 5.89 -2.13
N TYR A 695 24.37 6.10 -3.20
CA TYR A 695 24.41 5.32 -4.44
C TYR A 695 25.08 6.10 -5.56
N LEU A 696 26.30 5.70 -5.94
CA LEU A 696 27.10 6.34 -6.97
C LEU A 696 27.17 5.45 -8.23
N ILE A 697 26.47 5.83 -9.29
CA ILE A 697 26.32 5.01 -10.49
C ILE A 697 27.05 5.69 -11.65
N GLY A 698 28.20 5.13 -12.06
CA GLY A 698 29.01 5.66 -13.15
C GLY A 698 28.45 5.34 -14.54
N GLY A 699 28.76 6.21 -15.50
CA GLY A 699 28.36 6.09 -16.89
C GLY A 699 29.47 5.49 -17.77
N ALA A 700 29.61 6.05 -18.98
CA ALA A 700 30.70 5.69 -19.88
C ALA A 700 31.99 6.43 -19.48
N GLY A 701 33.14 6.01 -20.03
CA GLY A 701 34.42 6.70 -19.79
C GLY A 701 34.95 6.56 -18.36
N THR A 702 36.02 7.31 -18.04
CA THR A 702 36.76 7.09 -16.79
C THR A 702 36.18 7.86 -15.62
N ASN A 703 35.40 7.22 -14.76
CA ASN A 703 34.74 7.89 -13.64
C ASN A 703 35.60 7.95 -12.37
N VAL A 704 35.40 9.02 -11.58
CA VAL A 704 35.96 9.18 -10.23
C VAL A 704 34.84 9.11 -9.21
N PHE A 705 34.96 8.23 -8.23
CA PHE A 705 34.00 8.05 -7.15
C PHE A 705 34.61 8.52 -5.84
N ALA A 706 33.97 9.47 -5.18
CA ALA A 706 34.32 9.99 -3.86
C ALA A 706 33.15 9.71 -2.90
N PRO A 707 33.03 8.48 -2.37
CA PRO A 707 31.89 8.07 -1.57
C PRO A 707 31.75 8.88 -0.27
N GLY A 708 32.82 8.98 0.51
CA GLY A 708 32.82 9.67 1.80
C GLY A 708 32.43 8.75 2.97
N ASP A 709 31.63 9.25 3.90
CA ASP A 709 31.26 8.63 5.17
C ASP A 709 29.89 7.93 5.06
N GLY A 710 29.80 6.64 5.40
CA GLY A 710 28.53 5.89 5.33
C GLY A 710 28.66 4.51 4.71
N GLN A 711 27.52 3.85 4.50
CA GLN A 711 27.40 2.60 3.74
C GLN A 711 27.12 2.93 2.27
N ASP A 712 28.19 3.14 1.51
CA ASP A 712 28.13 3.58 0.12
C ASP A 712 28.09 2.40 -0.83
N TYR A 713 27.36 2.55 -1.93
CA TYR A 713 27.36 1.61 -3.04
C TYR A 713 27.78 2.30 -4.34
N ALA A 714 28.75 1.72 -5.04
CA ALA A 714 29.21 2.22 -6.33
C ALA A 714 29.06 1.17 -7.43
N LEU A 715 28.47 1.59 -8.56
CA LEU A 715 28.27 0.75 -9.75
C LEU A 715 29.09 1.27 -10.93
N ILE A 716 30.01 0.43 -11.42
CA ILE A 716 30.78 0.71 -12.64
C ILE A 716 30.02 0.17 -13.85
N ARG A 717 29.77 1.02 -14.86
CA ARG A 717 29.08 0.61 -16.11
C ARG A 717 29.95 0.70 -17.37
N GLY A 718 31.10 1.35 -17.31
CA GLY A 718 31.97 1.54 -18.46
C GLY A 718 33.32 2.18 -18.11
N GLY A 719 34.18 2.35 -19.12
CA GLY A 719 35.50 2.99 -19.00
C GLY A 719 36.39 2.41 -17.91
N ALA A 720 37.26 3.19 -17.25
CA ALA A 720 38.02 2.78 -16.06
C ALA A 720 37.46 3.51 -14.83
N ALA A 721 37.61 2.97 -13.62
CA ALA A 721 37.10 3.60 -12.41
C ALA A 721 38.22 3.92 -11.43
N ARG A 722 38.09 5.08 -10.77
CA ARG A 722 38.97 5.48 -9.67
C ARG A 722 38.15 5.81 -8.43
N PHE A 723 38.45 5.17 -7.32
CA PHE A 723 37.76 5.37 -6.03
C PHE A 723 38.65 6.15 -5.07
N GLU A 724 38.25 7.35 -4.68
CA GLU A 724 38.93 8.16 -3.67
C GLU A 724 38.43 7.74 -2.27
N VAL A 725 39.18 6.88 -1.59
CA VAL A 725 38.82 6.29 -0.30
C VAL A 725 39.70 6.84 0.81
N SER A 726 39.09 7.55 1.76
CA SER A 726 39.76 8.01 2.96
C SER A 726 39.78 6.94 4.05
N ALA A 727 40.95 6.72 4.66
CA ALA A 727 41.07 5.83 5.82
C ALA A 727 40.38 6.37 7.08
N THR A 728 40.09 7.68 7.13
CA THR A 728 39.43 8.32 8.28
C THR A 728 37.91 8.30 8.19
N SER A 729 37.35 8.15 6.99
CA SER A 729 35.92 8.09 6.74
C SER A 729 35.32 6.80 7.29
N PRO A 730 34.34 6.85 8.22
CA PRO A 730 33.66 5.67 8.72
C PRO A 730 32.77 5.02 7.66
N GLY A 731 32.55 3.71 7.80
CA GLY A 731 31.56 2.96 7.04
C GLY A 731 32.16 1.97 6.02
N ARG A 732 31.36 1.58 5.03
CA ARG A 732 31.72 0.59 4.01
C ARG A 732 31.49 1.16 2.64
N LEU A 733 32.43 0.94 1.72
CA LEU A 733 32.18 1.09 0.29
C LEU A 733 31.98 -0.28 -0.32
N GLU A 734 30.84 -0.51 -0.95
CA GLU A 734 30.60 -1.65 -1.80
C GLU A 734 30.79 -1.26 -3.27
N ILE A 735 31.57 -2.05 -4.01
CA ILE A 735 31.88 -1.78 -5.42
C ILE A 735 31.43 -2.95 -6.28
N GLU A 736 30.51 -2.66 -7.19
CA GLU A 736 30.03 -3.57 -8.22
C GLU A 736 30.76 -3.32 -9.54
N GLY A 737 31.27 -4.39 -10.15
CA GLY A 737 31.92 -4.34 -11.47
C GLY A 737 33.42 -3.98 -11.45
N PHE A 738 34.09 -4.04 -10.30
CA PHE A 738 35.52 -3.74 -10.19
C PHE A 738 36.37 -4.70 -11.05
N ARG A 739 37.23 -4.15 -11.90
CA ARG A 739 38.13 -4.89 -12.80
C ARG A 739 39.58 -4.74 -12.36
N PRO A 740 40.17 -5.80 -11.77
CA PRO A 740 41.59 -5.86 -11.44
C PRO A 740 42.48 -5.44 -12.62
N GLY A 741 43.43 -4.52 -12.35
CA GLY A 741 44.39 -4.03 -13.36
C GLY A 741 43.85 -2.95 -14.30
N THR A 742 42.57 -2.57 -14.18
CA THR A 742 41.98 -1.41 -14.88
C THR A 742 41.52 -0.35 -13.88
N ASP A 743 40.79 -0.78 -12.86
CA ASP A 743 40.21 0.11 -11.85
C ASP A 743 41.18 0.28 -10.66
N ILE A 744 41.13 1.45 -10.02
CA ILE A 744 42.07 1.85 -8.95
C ILE A 744 41.31 2.28 -7.70
N ILE A 745 41.73 1.77 -6.54
CA ILE A 745 41.33 2.26 -5.21
C ILE A 745 42.45 3.15 -4.70
N ALA A 746 42.19 4.45 -4.69
CA ALA A 746 43.12 5.41 -4.16
C ALA A 746 42.87 5.66 -2.68
N LEU A 747 43.90 5.44 -1.87
CA LEU A 747 43.83 5.51 -0.43
C LEU A 747 44.51 6.80 0.04
N THR A 748 43.80 7.55 0.86
CA THR A 748 44.36 8.72 1.57
C THR A 748 44.36 8.48 3.09
N GLY A 749 45.36 9.04 3.77
CA GLY A 749 45.54 8.90 5.22
C GLY A 749 46.50 7.79 5.63
N THR A 750 46.54 7.48 6.93
CA THR A 750 47.48 6.46 7.46
C THR A 750 46.99 5.05 7.19
N VAL A 751 47.55 4.40 6.16
CA VAL A 751 47.22 3.02 5.75
C VAL A 751 48.46 2.14 5.64
N SER A 752 48.27 0.83 5.75
CA SER A 752 49.31 -0.19 5.50
C SER A 752 48.84 -1.12 4.40
N LEU A 753 49.47 -1.04 3.22
CA LEU A 753 49.13 -1.92 2.10
C LEU A 753 49.25 -3.39 2.47
N ALA A 754 50.30 -3.76 3.21
CA ALA A 754 50.51 -5.13 3.68
C ALA A 754 49.34 -5.59 4.57
N SER A 755 48.84 -4.73 5.46
CA SER A 755 47.69 -5.05 6.32
C SER A 755 46.39 -5.17 5.53
N ILE A 756 46.18 -4.31 4.54
CA ILE A 756 45.00 -4.37 3.66
C ILE A 756 44.99 -5.67 2.87
N LEU A 757 46.10 -6.02 2.22
CA LEU A 757 46.23 -7.27 1.47
C LEU A 757 46.02 -8.49 2.37
N ALA A 758 46.57 -8.47 3.59
CA ALA A 758 46.38 -9.55 4.57
C ALA A 758 44.93 -9.65 5.11
N SER A 759 44.15 -8.57 5.03
CA SER A 759 42.75 -8.54 5.50
C SER A 759 41.74 -9.12 4.51
N ALA A 760 42.16 -9.33 3.26
CA ALA A 760 41.31 -9.79 2.17
C ALA A 760 40.68 -11.14 2.51
N ARG A 761 39.35 -11.14 2.66
CA ARG A 761 38.57 -12.34 2.99
C ARG A 761 37.32 -12.39 2.14
N SER A 762 36.89 -13.62 1.82
CA SER A 762 35.58 -13.80 1.19
C SER A 762 34.49 -13.45 2.20
N ASP A 763 33.41 -12.85 1.70
CA ASP A 763 32.16 -12.65 2.42
C ASP A 763 31.27 -13.91 2.46
N GLY A 764 31.63 -14.95 1.69
CA GLY A 764 30.83 -16.17 1.51
C GLY A 764 29.79 -16.08 0.39
N PHE A 765 29.65 -14.92 -0.28
CA PHE A 765 28.65 -14.64 -1.32
C PHE A 765 29.27 -14.19 -2.65
N GLY A 766 30.59 -14.32 -2.79
CA GLY A 766 31.29 -14.05 -4.05
C GLY A 766 31.93 -12.66 -4.11
N ALA A 767 31.96 -11.92 -3.00
CA ALA A 767 32.72 -10.68 -2.86
C ALA A 767 33.99 -10.89 -2.01
N THR A 768 34.89 -9.92 -2.09
CA THR A 768 36.03 -9.80 -1.19
C THR A 768 35.88 -8.57 -0.30
N LEU A 769 35.96 -8.77 1.02
CA LEU A 769 35.98 -7.71 2.02
C LEU A 769 37.42 -7.37 2.41
N LEU A 770 37.74 -6.08 2.36
CA LEU A 770 39.03 -5.49 2.71
C LEU A 770 38.84 -4.53 3.89
N THR A 771 39.74 -4.60 4.86
CA THR A 771 39.81 -3.65 5.97
C THR A 771 40.86 -2.60 5.64
N ILE A 772 40.40 -1.39 5.30
CA ILE A 772 41.28 -0.24 4.98
C ILE A 772 41.82 0.38 6.27
N SER A 773 40.93 0.54 7.26
CA SER A 773 41.24 1.02 8.60
C SER A 773 40.24 0.41 9.61
N PRO A 774 40.38 0.65 10.93
CA PRO A 774 39.35 0.25 11.90
C PRO A 774 37.98 0.86 11.66
N ARG A 775 37.89 1.93 10.85
CA ARG A 775 36.65 2.66 10.56
C ARG A 775 36.13 2.43 9.14
N ARG A 776 37.00 2.08 8.17
CA ARG A 776 36.64 1.93 6.76
C ARG A 776 36.87 0.51 6.25
N THR A 777 35.85 -0.03 5.60
CA THR A 777 35.95 -1.28 4.83
C THR A 777 35.59 -1.06 3.37
N VAL A 778 36.15 -1.90 2.49
CA VAL A 778 35.79 -1.94 1.06
C VAL A 778 35.40 -3.36 0.70
N GLN A 779 34.25 -3.52 0.06
CA GLN A 779 33.76 -4.78 -0.48
C GLN A 779 33.81 -4.72 -2.01
N LEU A 780 34.43 -5.72 -2.63
CA LEU A 780 34.54 -5.85 -4.09
C LEU A 780 33.71 -7.05 -4.57
N ASN A 781 32.55 -6.78 -5.13
CA ASN A 781 31.63 -7.81 -5.61
C ASN A 781 32.18 -8.49 -6.88
N GLY A 782 32.12 -9.83 -6.93
CA GLY A 782 32.61 -10.61 -8.07
C GLY A 782 34.14 -10.75 -8.15
N VAL A 783 34.89 -10.19 -7.20
CA VAL A 783 36.35 -10.31 -7.11
C VAL A 783 36.69 -11.28 -5.99
N THR A 784 37.50 -12.30 -6.28
CA THR A 784 37.96 -13.28 -5.29
C THR A 784 39.19 -12.78 -4.53
N PRO A 785 39.43 -13.22 -3.27
CA PRO A 785 40.57 -12.73 -2.49
C PRO A 785 41.93 -12.97 -3.17
N SER A 786 42.05 -14.06 -3.93
CA SER A 786 43.25 -14.40 -4.72
C SER A 786 43.58 -13.42 -5.84
N LYS A 787 42.60 -12.59 -6.27
CA LYS A 787 42.79 -11.58 -7.31
C LYS A 787 43.22 -10.24 -6.73
N ILE A 788 43.21 -10.05 -5.41
CA ILE A 788 43.63 -8.80 -4.79
C ILE A 788 45.14 -8.64 -4.91
N THR A 789 45.59 -7.55 -5.52
CA THR A 789 47.01 -7.27 -5.75
C THR A 789 47.36 -5.83 -5.40
N ALA A 790 48.63 -5.57 -5.13
CA ALA A 790 49.14 -4.23 -4.85
C ALA A 790 48.82 -3.21 -5.97
N GLY A 791 48.77 -3.65 -7.22
CA GLY A 791 48.47 -2.80 -8.38
C GLY A 791 47.05 -2.24 -8.44
N MET A 792 46.15 -2.69 -7.56
CA MET A 792 44.81 -2.11 -7.40
C MET A 792 44.82 -0.83 -6.57
N PHE A 793 45.90 -0.55 -5.85
CA PHE A 793 45.93 0.50 -4.85
C PHE A 793 46.91 1.62 -5.22
N ASP A 794 46.47 2.85 -5.05
CA ASP A 794 47.28 4.07 -5.16
C ASP A 794 47.29 4.76 -3.79
N ILE A 795 48.40 4.74 -3.07
CA ILE A 795 48.49 5.30 -1.70
C ILE A 795 49.09 6.70 -1.78
N ARG A 796 48.37 7.67 -1.22
CA ARG A 796 48.72 9.10 -1.26
C ARG A 796 48.83 9.72 0.12
#